data_AF-A0AAD6UXR8-F1
#
_entry.id   AF-A0AAD6UXR8-F1
#
_cell.length_a   1.000
_cell.length_b   1.000
_cell.length_c   1.000
_cell.angle_alpha   90.00
_cell.angle_beta   90.00
_cell.angle_gamma   90.00
#
_symmetry.space_group_name_H-M   'P 1'
#
loop_
_entity.id
_entity.type
_entity.pdbx_description
1 polymer ?
#
loop_
_entity_poly.entity_id
_entity_poly.type
_entity_poly.pdbx_seq_one_letter_code
_entity_poly.pdbx_strand_id
1 'polypeptide(L)'
;MGAISNISQLPGAFPALDSLSPFRDDEALSVAQSIVPPISALLFEPSKSALEALLHRDAFWRDHVALSWSLRTFHPTAAIAESVITLIQRAQIIPSSIVLQEEQVQAITFPNGVSVVRAPFTFQTFNPKAQCTAVFKLIRMKTGDIKVFTVTTALQELDAVPWGRVDAPLHIPPAVPESLDVLVVGGGHAGLCISAYLKALGVNFAMVEKQPAMGDSWAKRYESTTLHTTRLFSGLPFVPFPSDYPQFVPAKLIASYYAKYAQEQRLPAYAGRECTSAVWDEVQGQWTVTLHGAAGTEVIAARHLVFAVGMIGRFPVVPDFPGKDTFVGEALHSSAYTNAARWAGKRVVIVGASTTACDVAMDCVRAGVETVTMIQRGPTRIYPQEHILALQSTFWNAHIPVEFGDVIATEDPIVLQAALGSLVLRQLTDAYDPEYYERLRKAGFLATVDGSVHQQLFCRSGAHYPDIGACAAIGSGEIKVKSDAKIASVTRTGIAFSDGTQLDADVLVYCTGFEKDTRKAAAAIIGDAQAEALERVWGLDGEGEALGCWRPSGHDRIWFHGGDLQLMRYFGKRRFRDLRHILPARPRAGAASAASKDGVDVATLARRRRPAATRAKFMTKGGSFVQQQLRSLGTGCGKSLCFILPLPLTLGSRWYHFLDARPGKKCKNTHLPRDYCRMWTRRSGVIDPTCELTIVQAAASGEYRHIICSPEIFKTPSFKKNVVKSSRSDPE
;
A
#
# COMPACT_ATOMS: atom_id res chain seq x y z
N MET A 1 -20.82 5.89 -16.02
CA MET A 1 -19.90 5.04 -16.83
C MET A 1 -19.56 3.82 -16.00
N GLY A 2 -19.50 2.63 -16.60
CA GLY A 2 -19.18 1.39 -15.87
C GLY A 2 -17.74 1.36 -15.37
N ALA A 3 -17.46 0.53 -14.37
CA ALA A 3 -16.11 0.32 -13.85
C ALA A 3 -15.18 -0.25 -14.93
N ILE A 4 -13.99 0.35 -15.08
CA ILE A 4 -12.92 -0.19 -15.90
C ILE A 4 -12.40 -1.48 -15.26
N SER A 5 -12.48 -2.56 -16.04
CA SER A 5 -12.07 -3.90 -15.63
C SER A 5 -10.71 -4.30 -16.19
N ASN A 6 -10.15 -3.51 -17.11
CA ASN A 6 -8.81 -3.70 -17.66
C ASN A 6 -8.08 -2.35 -17.76
N ILE A 7 -6.97 -2.20 -17.05
CA ILE A 7 -6.13 -1.01 -17.01
C ILE A 7 -5.66 -0.59 -18.41
N SER A 8 -5.53 -1.52 -19.37
CA SER A 8 -5.17 -1.16 -20.75
C SER A 8 -6.24 -0.32 -21.48
N GLN A 9 -7.44 -0.18 -20.90
CA GLN A 9 -8.51 0.69 -21.40
C GLN A 9 -8.36 2.13 -20.90
N LEU A 10 -7.49 2.38 -19.91
CA LEU A 10 -7.22 3.73 -19.43
C LEU A 10 -6.46 4.53 -20.49
N PRO A 11 -6.76 5.83 -20.63
CA PRO A 11 -6.09 6.67 -21.61
C PRO A 11 -4.66 7.01 -21.17
N GLY A 12 -3.82 7.26 -22.18
CA GLY A 12 -2.46 7.76 -22.02
C GLY A 12 -1.39 6.67 -21.82
N ALA A 13 -0.15 7.06 -22.09
CA ALA A 13 1.03 6.21 -22.04
C ALA A 13 2.28 7.08 -21.82
N PHE A 14 3.44 6.44 -21.67
CA PHE A 14 4.71 7.16 -21.73
C PHE A 14 4.92 7.78 -23.13
N PRO A 15 5.56 8.96 -23.22
CA PRO A 15 5.95 9.51 -24.52
C PRO A 15 6.94 8.57 -25.23
N ALA A 16 6.94 8.61 -26.56
CA ALA A 16 7.86 7.79 -27.35
C ALA A 16 9.31 8.17 -27.06
N LEU A 17 10.16 7.18 -26.80
CA LEU A 17 11.60 7.38 -26.55
C LEU A 17 12.28 8.17 -27.67
N ASP A 18 11.86 7.93 -28.91
CA ASP A 18 12.38 8.62 -30.09
C ASP A 18 12.06 10.12 -30.13
N SER A 19 11.22 10.62 -29.22
CA SER A 19 11.00 12.06 -29.04
C SER A 19 11.72 12.66 -27.85
N LEU A 20 12.41 11.85 -27.04
CA LEU A 20 13.02 12.27 -25.77
C LEU A 20 14.55 12.21 -25.81
N SER A 21 15.17 12.96 -24.90
CA SER A 21 16.60 12.89 -24.59
C SER A 21 16.79 12.57 -23.10
N PRO A 22 17.85 11.83 -22.72
CA PRO A 22 18.10 11.49 -21.32
C PRO A 22 18.57 12.71 -20.51
N PHE A 23 18.42 12.61 -19.19
CA PHE A 23 19.07 13.52 -18.25
C PHE A 23 20.32 12.90 -17.65
N ARG A 24 21.28 13.75 -17.28
CA ARG A 24 22.38 13.40 -16.37
C ARG A 24 21.98 13.71 -14.92
N ASP A 25 22.58 13.00 -13.97
CA ASP A 25 22.26 13.21 -12.55
C ASP A 25 22.70 14.59 -12.05
N ASP A 26 23.83 15.12 -12.56
CA ASP A 26 24.42 16.40 -12.16
C ASP A 26 23.59 17.62 -12.61
N GLU A 27 22.74 17.48 -13.63
CA GLU A 27 21.88 18.56 -14.12
C GLU A 27 20.47 18.58 -13.50
N ALA A 28 20.08 17.54 -12.75
CA ALA A 28 18.71 17.38 -12.25
C ALA A 28 18.21 18.59 -11.46
N LEU A 29 19.03 19.12 -10.55
CA LEU A 29 18.68 20.30 -9.75
C LEU A 29 18.50 21.55 -10.61
N SER A 30 19.41 21.80 -11.56
CA SER A 30 19.32 22.96 -12.46
C SER A 30 18.05 22.91 -13.34
N VAL A 31 17.69 21.72 -13.82
CA VAL A 31 16.47 21.48 -14.59
C VAL A 31 15.24 21.72 -13.71
N ALA A 32 15.21 21.21 -12.48
CA ALA A 32 14.11 21.47 -11.54
C ALA A 32 13.97 22.95 -11.18
N GLN A 33 15.07 23.69 -11.01
CA GLN A 33 15.04 25.13 -10.75
C GLN A 33 14.52 25.93 -11.94
N SER A 34 14.81 25.50 -13.17
CA SER A 34 14.38 26.19 -14.41
C SER A 34 12.85 26.25 -14.58
N ILE A 35 12.10 25.32 -13.98
CA ILE A 35 10.62 25.30 -14.07
C ILE A 35 9.94 26.10 -12.96
N VAL A 36 10.68 26.60 -11.96
CA VAL A 36 10.08 27.37 -10.86
C VAL A 36 9.41 28.66 -11.36
N PRO A 37 10.07 29.51 -12.18
CA PRO A 37 9.42 30.72 -12.70
C PRO A 37 8.13 30.47 -13.50
N PRO A 38 8.06 29.53 -14.47
CA PRO A 38 6.81 29.28 -15.20
C PRO A 38 5.72 28.67 -14.33
N ILE A 39 6.04 27.87 -13.31
CA ILE A 39 5.06 27.40 -12.32
C ILE A 39 4.51 28.56 -11.50
N SER A 40 5.37 29.43 -10.98
CA SER A 40 4.94 30.61 -10.23
C SER A 40 4.06 31.54 -11.08
N ALA A 41 4.41 31.74 -12.35
CA ALA A 41 3.61 32.53 -13.28
C ALA A 41 2.24 31.89 -13.54
N LEU A 42 2.21 30.57 -13.80
CA LEU A 42 0.96 29.82 -13.97
C LEU A 42 0.04 29.94 -12.75
N LEU A 43 0.59 29.94 -11.54
CA LEU A 43 -0.20 30.01 -10.32
C LEU A 43 -0.68 31.43 -9.99
N PHE A 44 0.04 32.45 -10.47
CA PHE A 44 -0.38 33.86 -10.36
C PHE A 44 -1.47 34.21 -11.38
N GLU A 45 -1.30 33.81 -12.63
CA GLU A 45 -2.26 34.05 -13.72
C GLU A 45 -2.54 32.75 -14.51
N PRO A 46 -3.42 31.88 -13.99
CA PRO A 46 -3.73 30.61 -14.62
C PRO A 46 -4.39 30.81 -15.99
N SER A 47 -3.74 30.37 -17.06
CA SER A 47 -4.25 30.44 -18.43
C SER A 47 -3.99 29.15 -19.19
N LYS A 48 -4.83 28.89 -20.20
CA LYS A 48 -4.71 27.72 -21.07
C LYS A 48 -3.37 27.72 -21.82
N SER A 49 -2.96 28.86 -22.34
CA SER A 49 -1.67 29.01 -23.05
C SER A 49 -0.47 28.75 -22.14
N ALA A 50 -0.49 29.21 -20.88
CA ALA A 50 0.59 28.94 -19.93
C ALA A 50 0.72 27.45 -19.61
N LEU A 51 -0.40 26.74 -19.42
CA LEU A 51 -0.40 25.29 -19.22
C LEU A 51 0.11 24.54 -20.45
N GLU A 52 -0.39 24.86 -21.64
CA GLU A 52 0.03 24.21 -22.89
C GLU A 52 1.52 24.47 -23.20
N ALA A 53 2.06 25.63 -22.80
CA ALA A 53 3.47 25.93 -22.91
C ALA A 53 4.33 25.11 -21.92
N LEU A 54 3.84 24.84 -20.70
CA LEU A 54 4.58 24.13 -19.66
C LEU A 54 4.48 22.60 -19.79
N LEU A 55 3.29 22.09 -20.12
CA LEU A 55 2.98 20.66 -20.10
C LEU A 55 3.33 19.98 -21.44
N HIS A 56 3.71 18.72 -21.37
CA HIS A 56 3.73 17.84 -22.53
C HIS A 56 2.30 17.61 -23.02
N ARG A 57 2.05 17.40 -24.33
CA ARG A 57 0.68 17.22 -24.85
C ARG A 57 -0.07 16.06 -24.17
N ASP A 58 0.65 14.98 -23.85
CA ASP A 58 0.14 13.77 -23.22
C ASP A 58 0.33 13.78 -21.69
N ALA A 59 0.43 14.96 -21.07
CA ALA A 59 0.67 15.06 -19.64
C ALA A 59 -0.49 14.53 -18.80
N PHE A 60 -0.18 14.23 -17.54
CA PHE A 60 -1.15 13.86 -16.51
C PHE A 60 -1.08 14.87 -15.35
N TRP A 61 -2.24 15.22 -14.82
CA TRP A 61 -2.35 15.91 -13.53
C TRP A 61 -3.21 15.08 -12.58
N ARG A 62 -2.60 14.54 -11.53
CA ARG A 62 -3.27 13.77 -10.50
C ARG A 62 -3.45 14.60 -9.24
N ASP A 63 -4.67 14.75 -8.77
CA ASP A 63 -4.97 15.49 -7.55
C ASP A 63 -5.49 14.55 -6.46
N HIS A 64 -4.75 14.48 -5.36
CA HIS A 64 -5.09 13.76 -4.14
C HIS A 64 -5.61 14.74 -3.10
N VAL A 65 -6.83 15.23 -3.36
CA VAL A 65 -7.64 16.13 -2.53
C VAL A 65 -7.02 17.49 -2.20
N ALA A 66 -5.95 17.91 -2.87
CA ALA A 66 -5.31 19.21 -2.61
C ALA A 66 -6.09 20.36 -3.25
N LEU A 67 -6.61 20.16 -4.46
CA LEU A 67 -7.28 21.21 -5.24
C LEU A 67 -8.77 20.88 -5.49
N SER A 68 -9.06 19.62 -5.82
CA SER A 68 -10.37 19.14 -6.22
C SER A 68 -11.22 18.62 -5.08
N TRP A 69 -10.62 18.35 -3.90
CA TRP A 69 -11.26 17.67 -2.77
C TRP A 69 -11.82 16.28 -3.10
N SER A 70 -11.32 15.69 -4.17
CA SER A 70 -11.55 14.30 -4.58
C SER A 70 -10.22 13.70 -5.04
N LEU A 71 -10.16 12.38 -5.15
CA LEU A 71 -9.14 11.73 -5.96
C LEU A 71 -9.56 11.91 -7.42
N ARG A 72 -8.70 12.55 -8.23
CA ARG A 72 -8.95 12.84 -9.66
C ARG A 72 -7.66 12.70 -10.46
N THR A 73 -7.78 12.26 -11.71
CA THR A 73 -6.68 12.27 -12.68
C THR A 73 -7.15 12.89 -13.98
N PHE A 74 -6.48 13.96 -14.41
CA PHE A 74 -6.78 14.69 -15.64
C PHE A 74 -5.75 14.35 -16.71
N HIS A 75 -6.24 13.99 -17.89
CA HIS A 75 -5.44 13.68 -19.09
C HIS A 75 -6.33 13.83 -20.34
N PRO A 76 -5.83 14.33 -21.48
CA PRO A 76 -4.50 14.91 -21.71
C PRO A 76 -4.44 16.40 -21.29
N THR A 77 -3.42 17.14 -21.74
CA THR A 77 -3.22 18.57 -21.41
C THR A 77 -4.43 19.45 -21.69
N ALA A 78 -5.24 19.16 -22.70
CA ALA A 78 -6.50 19.86 -22.95
C ALA A 78 -7.48 19.74 -21.77
N ALA A 79 -7.67 18.53 -21.24
CA ALA A 79 -8.54 18.28 -20.07
C ALA A 79 -7.95 18.89 -18.79
N ILE A 80 -6.62 18.90 -18.66
CA ILE A 80 -5.91 19.59 -17.57
C ILE A 80 -6.23 21.08 -17.62
N ALA A 81 -6.10 21.72 -18.79
CA ALA A 81 -6.37 23.16 -18.94
C ALA A 81 -7.83 23.51 -18.64
N GLU A 82 -8.78 22.69 -19.05
CA GLU A 82 -10.21 22.92 -18.78
C GLU A 82 -10.54 22.84 -17.29
N SER A 83 -9.96 21.88 -16.57
CA SER A 83 -10.34 21.60 -15.18
C SER A 83 -9.43 22.29 -14.15
N VAL A 84 -8.11 22.15 -14.31
CA VAL A 84 -7.14 22.51 -13.26
C VAL A 84 -6.99 24.01 -13.08
N ILE A 85 -7.18 24.82 -14.13
CA ILE A 85 -7.23 26.29 -14.02
C ILE A 85 -8.27 26.72 -12.98
N THR A 86 -9.49 26.19 -13.11
CA THR A 86 -10.59 26.49 -12.19
C THR A 86 -10.28 26.01 -10.77
N LEU A 87 -9.62 24.85 -10.64
CA LEU A 87 -9.24 24.29 -9.34
C LEU A 87 -8.16 25.14 -8.63
N ILE A 88 -7.12 25.57 -9.35
CA ILE A 88 -6.08 26.47 -8.84
C ILE A 88 -6.72 27.78 -8.33
N GLN A 89 -7.60 28.38 -9.14
CA GLN A 89 -8.31 29.61 -8.78
C GLN A 89 -9.18 29.44 -7.54
N ARG A 90 -9.90 28.31 -7.42
CA ARG A 90 -10.75 28.01 -6.26
C ARG A 90 -9.94 27.76 -4.98
N ALA A 91 -8.82 27.04 -5.09
CA ALA A 91 -7.94 26.72 -3.97
C ALA A 91 -7.20 27.94 -3.43
N GLN A 92 -7.00 28.97 -4.27
CA GLN A 92 -6.28 30.19 -3.94
C GLN A 92 -4.87 29.86 -3.40
N ILE A 93 -4.05 29.23 -4.24
CA ILE A 93 -2.68 28.87 -3.89
C ILE A 93 -1.88 30.14 -3.55
N ILE A 94 -1.10 30.10 -2.48
CA ILE A 94 -0.25 31.22 -2.05
C ILE A 94 1.04 31.17 -2.85
N PRO A 95 1.30 32.07 -3.82
CA PRO A 95 2.45 31.91 -4.71
C PRO A 95 3.79 31.95 -3.96
N SER A 96 3.91 32.76 -2.90
CA SER A 96 5.11 32.83 -2.07
C SER A 96 5.36 31.59 -1.20
N SER A 97 4.41 30.66 -1.12
CA SER A 97 4.56 29.41 -0.35
C SER A 97 5.13 28.25 -1.16
N ILE A 98 5.31 28.42 -2.46
CA ILE A 98 5.80 27.37 -3.35
C ILE A 98 7.31 27.24 -3.17
N VAL A 99 7.74 26.09 -2.67
CA VAL A 99 9.16 25.85 -2.35
C VAL A 99 9.59 24.51 -2.94
N LEU A 100 10.58 24.54 -3.84
CA LEU A 100 11.24 23.36 -4.36
C LEU A 100 12.00 22.65 -3.22
N GLN A 101 11.78 21.35 -3.08
CA GLN A 101 12.50 20.52 -2.12
C GLN A 101 13.79 20.01 -2.79
N GLU A 102 14.81 20.86 -2.85
CA GLU A 102 16.04 20.62 -3.63
C GLU A 102 16.73 19.29 -3.30
N GLU A 103 16.78 18.91 -2.02
CA GLU A 103 17.38 17.66 -1.55
C GLU A 103 16.66 16.39 -2.04
N GLN A 104 15.41 16.53 -2.51
CA GLN A 104 14.59 15.42 -3.01
C GLN A 104 14.52 15.36 -4.54
N VAL A 105 15.18 16.30 -5.23
CA VAL A 105 15.27 16.32 -6.69
C VAL A 105 16.14 15.16 -7.16
N GLN A 106 15.65 14.43 -8.16
CA GLN A 106 16.34 13.26 -8.66
C GLN A 106 16.10 13.06 -10.16
N ALA A 107 17.16 12.81 -10.92
CA ALA A 107 17.05 12.23 -12.26
C ALA A 107 16.79 10.72 -12.13
N ILE A 108 15.76 10.23 -12.82
CA ILE A 108 15.32 8.84 -12.77
C ILE A 108 15.23 8.36 -14.21
N THR A 109 15.95 7.29 -14.53
CA THR A 109 15.77 6.60 -15.81
C THR A 109 14.96 5.34 -15.56
N PHE A 110 13.77 5.32 -16.12
CA PHE A 110 12.88 4.17 -16.03
C PHE A 110 13.40 3.00 -16.88
N PRO A 111 12.98 1.76 -16.60
CA PRO A 111 13.42 0.58 -17.35
C PRO A 111 12.99 0.57 -18.82
N ASN A 112 12.01 1.41 -19.20
CA ASN A 112 11.65 1.63 -20.60
C ASN A 112 12.60 2.63 -21.28
N GLY A 113 13.64 3.14 -20.62
CA GLY A 113 14.58 4.13 -21.14
C GLY A 113 14.13 5.59 -20.99
N VAL A 114 12.88 5.85 -20.55
CA VAL A 114 12.40 7.23 -20.34
C VAL A 114 13.12 7.81 -19.14
N SER A 115 13.83 8.91 -19.37
CA SER A 115 14.51 9.67 -18.31
C SER A 115 13.65 10.85 -17.88
N VAL A 116 13.47 11.02 -16.58
CA VAL A 116 12.71 12.12 -15.98
C VAL A 116 13.51 12.80 -14.87
N VAL A 117 13.27 14.09 -14.64
CA VAL A 117 13.65 14.74 -13.39
C VAL A 117 12.41 14.81 -12.50
N ARG A 118 12.43 14.14 -11.35
CA ARG A 118 11.42 14.28 -10.29
C ARG A 118 11.76 15.50 -9.44
N ALA A 119 10.86 16.46 -9.37
CA ALA A 119 11.00 17.72 -8.63
C ALA A 119 9.83 17.89 -7.63
N PRO A 120 10.03 17.57 -6.35
CA PRO A 120 9.02 17.77 -5.32
C PRO A 120 8.95 19.23 -4.85
N PHE A 121 7.74 19.70 -4.54
CA PHE A 121 7.44 21.04 -4.05
C PHE A 121 6.50 20.96 -2.84
N THR A 122 6.58 21.96 -1.96
CA THR A 122 5.52 22.26 -1.00
C THR A 122 4.79 23.53 -1.41
N PHE A 123 3.51 23.64 -1.06
CA PHE A 123 2.73 24.86 -1.25
C PHE A 123 1.57 24.94 -0.25
N GLN A 124 0.96 26.12 -0.14
CA GLN A 124 -0.21 26.37 0.70
C GLN A 124 -1.40 26.79 -0.15
N THR A 125 -2.60 26.40 0.28
CA THR A 125 -3.88 26.91 -0.24
C THR A 125 -4.50 27.86 0.79
N PHE A 126 -5.36 28.78 0.38
CA PHE A 126 -6.16 29.61 1.28
C PHE A 126 -7.59 29.12 1.46
N ASN A 127 -8.14 28.43 0.47
CA ASN A 127 -9.52 27.96 0.50
C ASN A 127 -9.60 26.44 0.26
N PRO A 128 -9.46 25.64 1.32
CA PRO A 128 -9.25 26.03 2.72
C PRO A 128 -7.79 26.35 2.97
N LYS A 129 -7.46 26.85 4.16
CA LYS A 129 -6.07 26.98 4.56
C LYS A 129 -5.45 25.61 4.81
N ALA A 130 -4.48 25.22 3.98
CA ALA A 130 -3.88 23.90 4.02
C ALA A 130 -2.40 23.89 3.60
N GLN A 131 -1.64 22.93 4.11
CA GLN A 131 -0.32 22.55 3.61
C GLN A 131 -0.47 21.41 2.60
N CYS A 132 0.18 21.56 1.46
CA CYS A 132 0.12 20.63 0.34
C CYS A 132 1.53 20.34 -0.20
N THR A 133 1.64 19.24 -0.92
CA THR A 133 2.83 18.88 -1.70
C THR A 133 2.46 18.74 -3.16
N ALA A 134 3.39 19.05 -4.06
CA ALA A 134 3.31 18.71 -5.47
C ALA A 134 4.55 17.92 -5.89
N VAL A 135 4.42 16.97 -6.82
CA VAL A 135 5.57 16.36 -7.49
C VAL A 135 5.44 16.56 -8.97
N PHE A 136 6.43 17.18 -9.59
CA PHE A 136 6.53 17.36 -11.03
C PHE A 136 7.55 16.38 -11.59
N LYS A 137 7.20 15.67 -12.68
CA LYS A 137 8.18 14.89 -13.46
C LYS A 137 8.41 15.55 -14.80
N LEU A 138 9.65 15.93 -15.04
CA LEU A 138 10.09 16.67 -16.21
C LEU A 138 10.71 15.72 -17.22
N ILE A 139 10.39 15.91 -18.50
CA ILE A 139 11.00 15.22 -19.63
C ILE A 139 11.75 16.22 -20.51
N ARG A 140 12.82 15.77 -21.15
CA ARG A 140 13.54 16.55 -22.16
C ARG A 140 13.15 16.05 -23.55
N MET A 141 12.60 16.94 -24.37
CA MET A 141 12.33 16.66 -25.77
C MET A 141 13.63 16.61 -26.56
N LYS A 142 13.66 15.92 -27.72
CA LYS A 142 14.83 15.95 -28.63
C LYS A 142 15.17 17.36 -29.14
N THR A 143 14.21 18.28 -29.13
CA THR A 143 14.44 19.71 -29.44
C THR A 143 15.26 20.43 -28.36
N GLY A 144 15.44 19.82 -27.18
CA GLY A 144 16.05 20.42 -26.00
C GLY A 144 15.03 21.00 -25.01
N ASP A 145 13.77 21.15 -25.42
CA ASP A 145 12.72 21.72 -24.55
C ASP A 145 12.45 20.84 -23.33
N ILE A 146 12.29 21.47 -22.17
CA ILE A 146 11.85 20.81 -20.94
C ILE A 146 10.34 20.94 -20.82
N LYS A 147 9.66 19.81 -20.65
CA LYS A 147 8.20 19.75 -20.47
C LYS A 147 7.86 18.99 -19.21
N VAL A 148 6.76 19.38 -18.57
CA VAL A 148 6.18 18.62 -17.47
C VAL A 148 5.34 17.48 -18.04
N PHE A 149 5.65 16.23 -17.66
CA PHE A 149 4.93 15.05 -18.09
C PHE A 149 3.88 14.59 -17.07
N THR A 150 4.24 14.54 -15.78
CA THR A 150 3.26 14.26 -14.72
C THR A 150 3.35 15.31 -13.61
N VAL A 151 2.18 15.64 -13.06
CA VAL A 151 2.04 16.47 -11.86
C VAL A 151 1.16 15.74 -10.88
N THR A 152 1.58 15.68 -9.63
CA THR A 152 0.74 15.12 -8.56
C THR A 152 0.65 16.08 -7.40
N THR A 153 -0.55 16.59 -7.12
CA THR A 153 -0.85 17.47 -5.98
C THR A 153 -1.51 16.69 -4.86
N ALA A 154 -1.10 16.91 -3.59
CA ALA A 154 -1.62 16.14 -2.47
C ALA A 154 -1.74 16.96 -1.16
N LEU A 155 -2.88 16.84 -0.48
CA LEU A 155 -3.17 17.53 0.79
C LEU A 155 -2.40 16.90 1.95
N GLN A 156 -1.47 17.62 2.59
CA GLN A 156 -0.71 17.11 3.73
C GLN A 156 -1.31 17.47 5.09
N GLU A 157 -1.82 18.70 5.22
CA GLU A 157 -2.34 19.25 6.47
C GLU A 157 -3.44 20.30 6.26
N LEU A 158 -4.49 20.28 7.07
CA LEU A 158 -5.45 21.39 7.17
C LEU A 158 -5.09 22.23 8.39
N ASP A 159 -4.91 23.54 8.23
CA ASP A 159 -4.57 24.44 9.35
C ASP A 159 -5.65 24.46 10.44
N ALA A 160 -6.91 24.25 10.05
CA ALA A 160 -8.04 24.18 10.97
C ALA A 160 -7.96 22.96 11.89
N VAL A 161 -7.36 21.86 11.41
CA VAL A 161 -7.26 20.58 12.11
C VAL A 161 -5.85 20.02 11.89
N PRO A 162 -4.84 20.60 12.57
CA PRO A 162 -3.50 20.08 12.49
C PRO A 162 -3.46 18.68 13.12
N TRP A 163 -2.46 17.88 12.77
CA TRP A 163 -2.25 16.60 13.42
C TRP A 163 -2.07 16.83 14.93
N GLY A 164 -3.07 16.42 15.71
CA GLY A 164 -2.98 16.47 17.16
C GLY A 164 -1.85 15.56 17.64
N ARG A 165 -1.18 15.95 18.73
CA ARG A 165 -0.34 14.99 19.46
C ARG A 165 -1.24 13.84 19.90
N VAL A 166 -0.88 12.63 19.51
CA VAL A 166 -1.53 11.35 19.83
C VAL A 166 -1.59 11.07 21.36
N ASP A 167 -0.96 11.95 22.15
CA ASP A 167 -0.74 11.86 23.58
C ASP A 167 -1.96 12.25 24.45
N ALA A 168 -3.04 12.81 23.87
CA ALA A 168 -4.24 13.10 24.65
C ALA A 168 -4.80 11.78 25.22
N PRO A 169 -4.90 11.63 26.56
CA PRO A 169 -5.45 10.42 27.14
C PRO A 169 -6.95 10.36 26.83
N LEU A 170 -7.33 9.53 25.86
CA LEU A 170 -8.70 9.08 25.71
C LEU A 170 -8.95 8.08 26.84
N HIS A 171 -9.84 8.44 27.77
CA HIS A 171 -10.49 7.45 28.61
C HIS A 171 -11.38 6.62 27.69
N ILE A 172 -11.04 5.34 27.53
CA ILE A 172 -11.86 4.42 26.75
C ILE A 172 -12.89 3.84 27.71
N PRO A 173 -14.19 4.18 27.56
CA PRO A 173 -15.21 3.59 28.40
C PRO A 173 -15.29 2.08 28.16
N PRO A 174 -15.66 1.28 29.17
CA PRO A 174 -15.72 -0.18 29.04
C PRO A 174 -16.79 -0.66 28.06
N ALA A 175 -17.84 0.13 27.86
CA ALA A 175 -18.89 -0.11 26.87
C ALA A 175 -18.75 0.88 25.69
N VAL A 176 -19.35 0.52 24.55
CA VAL A 176 -19.41 1.42 23.40
C VAL A 176 -20.28 2.62 23.77
N PRO A 177 -19.85 3.87 23.51
CA PRO A 177 -20.69 5.04 23.77
C PRO A 177 -22.03 4.99 23.04
N GLU A 178 -23.11 5.45 23.68
CA GLU A 178 -24.46 5.47 23.12
C GLU A 178 -24.59 6.38 21.89
N SER A 179 -23.70 7.35 21.72
CA SER A 179 -23.71 8.29 20.59
C SER A 179 -22.29 8.60 20.10
N LEU A 180 -22.10 8.48 18.78
CA LEU A 180 -20.81 8.64 18.09
C LEU A 180 -20.95 9.54 16.86
N ASP A 181 -19.89 10.28 16.54
CA ASP A 181 -19.79 10.90 15.21
C ASP A 181 -19.48 9.83 14.15
N VAL A 182 -18.61 8.87 14.47
CA VAL A 182 -18.18 7.81 13.54
C VAL A 182 -18.16 6.45 14.22
N LEU A 183 -18.79 5.45 13.60
CA LEU A 183 -18.58 4.03 13.93
C LEU A 183 -17.72 3.38 12.85
N VAL A 184 -16.59 2.79 13.24
CA VAL A 184 -15.73 1.98 12.37
C VAL A 184 -16.08 0.51 12.57
N VAL A 185 -16.53 -0.16 11.50
CA VAL A 185 -16.89 -1.58 11.51
C VAL A 185 -15.75 -2.42 10.96
N GLY A 186 -15.10 -3.19 11.83
CA GLY A 186 -13.96 -4.05 11.55
C GLY A 186 -12.67 -3.58 12.25
N GLY A 187 -12.04 -4.45 13.04
CA GLY A 187 -10.80 -4.23 13.79
C GLY A 187 -9.57 -4.85 13.12
N GLY A 188 -9.60 -5.02 11.80
CA GLY A 188 -8.43 -5.37 11.01
C GLY A 188 -7.50 -4.17 10.79
N HIS A 189 -6.49 -4.35 9.95
CA HIS A 189 -5.51 -3.33 9.63
C HIS A 189 -6.12 -2.02 9.09
N ALA A 190 -7.22 -2.12 8.33
CA ALA A 190 -7.93 -0.96 7.80
C ALA A 190 -8.58 -0.17 8.93
N GLY A 191 -9.28 -0.85 9.84
CA GLY A 191 -9.91 -0.25 11.01
C GLY A 191 -8.89 0.45 11.90
N LEU A 192 -7.81 -0.25 12.24
CA LEU A 192 -6.72 0.29 13.07
C LEU A 192 -6.06 1.53 12.43
N CYS A 193 -5.82 1.48 11.11
CA CYS A 193 -5.25 2.58 10.35
C CYS A 193 -6.16 3.81 10.41
N ILE A 194 -7.45 3.65 10.10
CA ILE A 194 -8.35 4.80 10.09
C ILE A 194 -8.65 5.35 11.49
N SER A 195 -8.81 4.47 12.48
CA SER A 195 -9.02 4.87 13.87
C SER A 195 -7.87 5.69 14.43
N ALA A 196 -6.62 5.40 14.02
CA ALA A 196 -5.48 6.22 14.43
C ALA A 196 -5.56 7.65 13.86
N TYR A 197 -5.98 7.81 12.60
CA TYR A 197 -6.20 9.13 12.02
C TYR A 197 -7.40 9.85 12.65
N LEU A 198 -8.54 9.16 12.87
CA LEU A 198 -9.71 9.74 13.55
C LEU A 198 -9.35 10.24 14.96
N LYS A 199 -8.54 9.46 15.70
CA LYS A 199 -8.01 9.87 17.01
C LYS A 199 -7.14 11.13 16.88
N ALA A 200 -6.20 11.16 15.93
CA ALA A 200 -5.32 12.31 15.72
C ALA A 200 -6.09 13.59 15.30
N LEU A 201 -7.28 13.43 14.71
CA LEU A 201 -8.21 14.51 14.36
C LEU A 201 -9.17 14.88 15.51
N GLY A 202 -9.17 14.15 16.62
CA GLY A 202 -10.03 14.40 17.77
C GLY A 202 -11.52 14.07 17.56
N VAL A 203 -11.83 13.19 16.60
CA VAL A 203 -13.21 12.78 16.30
C VAL A 203 -13.75 11.87 17.41
N ASN A 204 -15.03 12.01 17.77
CA ASN A 204 -15.71 11.05 18.66
C ASN A 204 -16.07 9.78 17.88
N PHE A 205 -15.27 8.72 18.04
CA PHE A 205 -15.47 7.47 17.31
C PHE A 205 -15.30 6.24 18.19
N ALA A 206 -15.86 5.12 17.73
CA ALA A 206 -15.55 3.79 18.22
C ALA A 206 -15.26 2.84 17.05
N MET A 207 -14.42 1.83 17.30
CA MET A 207 -14.16 0.73 16.38
C MET A 207 -14.66 -0.58 16.99
N VAL A 208 -15.47 -1.33 16.24
CA VAL A 208 -16.02 -2.63 16.67
C VAL A 208 -15.46 -3.78 15.85
N GLU A 209 -15.15 -4.88 16.51
CA GLU A 209 -14.63 -6.11 15.90
C GLU A 209 -15.37 -7.32 16.43
N LYS A 210 -15.86 -8.18 15.54
CA LYS A 210 -16.62 -9.38 15.91
C LYS A 210 -15.76 -10.45 16.57
N GLN A 211 -14.47 -10.50 16.25
CA GLN A 211 -13.57 -11.46 16.88
C GLN A 211 -13.36 -11.15 18.37
N PRO A 212 -13.20 -12.16 19.23
CA PRO A 212 -13.05 -11.97 20.68
C PRO A 212 -11.91 -11.04 21.10
N ALA A 213 -10.81 -11.01 20.34
CA ALA A 213 -9.69 -10.10 20.57
C ALA A 213 -9.24 -9.37 19.30
N MET A 214 -8.64 -8.19 19.48
CA MET A 214 -7.96 -7.47 18.40
C MET A 214 -6.82 -8.31 17.83
N GLY A 215 -6.70 -8.36 16.50
CA GLY A 215 -5.69 -9.18 15.82
C GLY A 215 -6.12 -10.64 15.54
N ASP A 216 -7.20 -11.14 16.14
CA ASP A 216 -7.66 -12.52 15.93
C ASP A 216 -8.00 -12.84 14.47
N SER A 217 -8.40 -11.84 13.67
CA SER A 217 -8.62 -11.99 12.23
C SER A 217 -7.38 -12.44 11.46
N TRP A 218 -6.18 -12.16 12.01
CA TRP A 218 -4.90 -12.63 11.51
C TRP A 218 -4.43 -13.88 12.26
N ALA A 219 -4.65 -13.97 13.58
CA ALA A 219 -4.25 -15.13 14.37
C ALA A 219 -4.93 -16.44 13.92
N LYS A 220 -6.16 -16.34 13.38
CA LYS A 220 -6.96 -17.48 12.89
C LYS A 220 -6.67 -17.86 11.43
N ARG A 221 -5.74 -17.18 10.76
CA ARG A 221 -5.29 -17.60 9.42
C ARG A 221 -4.48 -18.89 9.53
N TYR A 222 -4.38 -19.64 8.43
CA TYR A 222 -3.59 -20.87 8.39
C TYR A 222 -2.11 -20.59 8.71
N GLU A 223 -1.43 -21.57 9.31
CA GLU A 223 -0.18 -21.35 10.04
C GLU A 223 0.97 -20.79 9.19
N SER A 224 1.00 -21.13 7.91
CA SER A 224 2.02 -20.67 6.95
C SER A 224 1.80 -19.25 6.43
N THR A 225 0.66 -18.63 6.76
CA THR A 225 0.31 -17.28 6.26
C THR A 225 1.38 -16.26 6.63
N THR A 226 1.97 -15.64 5.61
CA THR A 226 3.00 -14.60 5.73
C THR A 226 2.70 -13.48 4.74
N LEU A 227 3.04 -12.23 5.06
CA LEU A 227 2.92 -11.14 4.09
C LEU A 227 3.80 -11.38 2.87
N HIS A 228 3.28 -11.08 1.68
CA HIS A 228 4.08 -10.99 0.46
C HIS A 228 4.75 -9.61 0.29
N THR A 229 4.44 -8.67 1.17
CA THR A 229 4.97 -7.30 1.19
C THR A 229 6.00 -7.15 2.29
N THR A 230 6.96 -6.25 2.06
CA THR A 230 8.05 -6.02 3.01
C THR A 230 7.57 -5.42 4.33
N ARG A 231 8.37 -5.59 5.38
CA ARG A 231 8.14 -4.99 6.70
C ARG A 231 7.97 -3.46 6.65
N LEU A 232 8.81 -2.76 5.88
CA LEU A 232 8.73 -1.29 5.76
C LEU A 232 7.47 -0.84 5.00
N PHE A 233 7.06 -1.58 3.98
CA PHE A 233 5.79 -1.34 3.28
C PHE A 233 4.59 -1.45 4.24
N SER A 234 4.66 -2.40 5.17
CA SER A 234 3.50 -2.95 5.87
C SER A 234 3.22 -2.34 7.26
N GLY A 235 3.94 -1.30 7.70
CA GLY A 235 3.70 -0.68 9.02
C GLY A 235 2.35 0.05 9.11
N LEU A 236 1.74 0.13 10.30
CA LEU A 236 0.61 1.05 10.54
C LEU A 236 1.11 2.48 10.73
N PRO A 237 0.24 3.50 10.58
CA PRO A 237 0.60 4.89 10.86
C PRO A 237 1.17 5.06 12.28
N PHE A 238 2.10 6.00 12.47
CA PHE A 238 2.66 6.42 13.77
C PHE A 238 3.50 5.39 14.54
N VAL A 239 3.30 4.09 14.34
CA VAL A 239 4.06 3.02 15.02
C VAL A 239 4.55 2.02 13.99
N PRO A 240 5.83 2.04 13.59
CA PRO A 240 6.36 1.08 12.63
C PRO A 240 6.35 -0.35 13.19
N PHE A 241 6.48 -1.34 12.31
CA PHE A 241 6.80 -2.69 12.76
C PHE A 241 8.14 -2.72 13.51
N PRO A 242 8.27 -3.55 14.56
CA PRO A 242 9.55 -3.76 15.25
C PRO A 242 10.69 -4.10 14.29
N SER A 243 11.91 -3.64 14.59
CA SER A 243 13.06 -3.79 13.70
C SER A 243 13.59 -5.21 13.59
N ASP A 244 13.27 -6.06 14.56
CA ASP A 244 13.62 -7.48 14.65
C ASP A 244 12.60 -8.41 13.96
N TYR A 245 11.48 -7.88 13.48
CA TYR A 245 10.54 -8.67 12.68
C TYR A 245 11.18 -9.07 11.34
N PRO A 246 10.87 -10.29 10.83
CA PRO A 246 11.38 -10.74 9.54
C PRO A 246 10.89 -9.83 8.41
N GLN A 247 11.61 -9.85 7.28
CA GLN A 247 11.30 -9.03 6.12
C GLN A 247 9.86 -9.24 5.61
N PHE A 248 9.41 -10.50 5.64
CA PHE A 248 8.03 -10.91 5.37
C PHE A 248 7.42 -11.39 6.68
N VAL A 249 6.44 -10.65 7.19
CA VAL A 249 5.93 -10.84 8.56
C VAL A 249 4.87 -11.95 8.61
N PRO A 250 5.04 -13.01 9.43
CA PRO A 250 4.03 -14.05 9.63
C PRO A 250 2.76 -13.51 10.29
N ALA A 251 1.60 -14.09 9.97
CA ALA A 251 0.29 -13.65 10.46
C ALA A 251 0.18 -13.59 11.99
N LYS A 252 0.85 -14.50 12.71
CA LYS A 252 0.87 -14.49 14.19
C LYS A 252 1.57 -13.26 14.76
N LEU A 253 2.68 -12.81 14.16
CA LEU A 253 3.36 -11.57 14.57
C LEU A 253 2.52 -10.34 14.24
N ILE A 254 1.80 -10.34 13.11
CA ILE A 254 0.85 -9.27 12.76
C ILE A 254 -0.26 -9.19 13.80
N ALA A 255 -0.84 -10.33 14.19
CA ALA A 255 -1.90 -10.37 15.19
C ALA A 255 -1.44 -9.75 16.52
N SER A 256 -0.26 -10.15 17.01
CA SER A 256 0.32 -9.57 18.22
C SER A 256 0.60 -8.07 18.08
N TYR A 257 1.12 -7.64 16.93
CA TYR A 257 1.37 -6.23 16.66
C TYR A 257 0.06 -5.41 16.62
N TYR A 258 -1.03 -5.92 16.03
CA TYR A 258 -2.31 -5.22 15.99
C TYR A 258 -2.98 -5.08 17.35
N ALA A 259 -2.95 -6.14 18.17
CA ALA A 259 -3.41 -6.07 19.55
C ALA A 259 -2.62 -5.01 20.35
N LYS A 260 -1.29 -5.05 20.24
CA LYS A 260 -0.39 -4.10 20.90
C LYS A 260 -0.61 -2.66 20.39
N TYR A 261 -0.76 -2.48 19.08
CA TYR A 261 -0.99 -1.19 18.45
C TYR A 261 -2.27 -0.54 18.98
N ALA A 262 -3.39 -1.27 19.03
CA ALA A 262 -4.65 -0.75 19.57
C ALA A 262 -4.50 -0.27 21.03
N GLN A 263 -3.74 -1.03 21.84
CA GLN A 263 -3.47 -0.70 23.24
C GLN A 263 -2.54 0.50 23.41
N GLU A 264 -1.38 0.50 22.75
CA GLU A 264 -0.37 1.57 22.85
C GLU A 264 -0.89 2.89 22.29
N GLN A 265 -1.63 2.83 21.19
CA GLN A 265 -2.29 3.99 20.61
C GLN A 265 -3.58 4.36 21.35
N ARG A 266 -4.00 3.61 22.38
CA ARG A 266 -5.23 3.84 23.17
C ARG A 266 -6.43 4.14 22.26
N LEU A 267 -6.68 3.27 21.28
CA LEU A 267 -7.81 3.40 20.38
C LEU A 267 -9.10 2.93 21.08
N PRO A 268 -10.25 3.63 20.94
CA PRO A 268 -11.57 3.15 21.35
C PRO A 268 -12.03 1.90 20.59
N ALA A 269 -11.39 0.77 20.88
CA ALA A 269 -11.47 -0.47 20.13
C ALA A 269 -12.18 -1.55 20.98
N TYR A 270 -13.33 -2.03 20.48
CA TYR A 270 -14.21 -2.97 21.17
C TYR A 270 -14.25 -4.29 20.43
N ALA A 271 -13.48 -5.26 20.92
CA ALA A 271 -13.50 -6.63 20.43
C ALA A 271 -14.72 -7.41 20.96
N GLY A 272 -15.08 -8.50 20.30
CA GLY A 272 -16.27 -9.29 20.61
C GLY A 272 -17.57 -8.51 20.45
N ARG A 273 -17.60 -7.56 19.50
CA ARG A 273 -18.76 -6.75 19.12
C ARG A 273 -19.01 -6.85 17.64
N GLU A 274 -20.03 -7.61 17.27
CA GLU A 274 -20.50 -7.73 15.90
C GLU A 274 -21.58 -6.68 15.61
N CYS A 275 -21.34 -5.83 14.63
CA CYS A 275 -22.37 -4.96 14.06
C CYS A 275 -23.28 -5.80 13.15
N THR A 276 -24.53 -6.00 13.53
CA THR A 276 -25.49 -6.84 12.78
C THR A 276 -26.52 -6.03 12.00
N SER A 277 -26.79 -4.79 12.41
CA SER A 277 -27.74 -3.92 11.72
C SER A 277 -27.38 -2.45 11.92
N ALA A 278 -27.65 -1.61 10.93
CA ALA A 278 -27.63 -0.16 11.02
C ALA A 278 -28.74 0.42 10.16
N VAL A 279 -29.71 1.09 10.80
CA VAL A 279 -30.88 1.67 10.13
C VAL A 279 -30.74 3.19 10.09
N TRP A 280 -30.86 3.78 8.90
CA TRP A 280 -30.80 5.22 8.72
C TRP A 280 -32.09 5.89 9.21
N ASP A 281 -31.96 6.87 10.10
CA ASP A 281 -33.03 7.77 10.50
C ASP A 281 -32.87 9.11 9.78
N GLU A 282 -33.73 9.35 8.79
CA GLU A 282 -33.75 10.59 7.99
C GLU A 282 -34.07 11.84 8.83
N VAL A 283 -34.89 11.70 9.88
CA VAL A 283 -35.33 12.83 10.71
C VAL A 283 -34.21 13.29 11.61
N GLN A 284 -33.48 12.33 12.21
CA GLN A 284 -32.37 12.63 13.11
C GLN A 284 -31.04 12.81 12.37
N GLY A 285 -30.94 12.35 11.12
CA GLY A 285 -29.72 12.40 10.33
C GLY A 285 -28.60 11.54 10.92
N GLN A 286 -28.96 10.37 11.46
CA GLN A 286 -28.02 9.42 12.08
C GLN A 286 -28.47 7.96 11.89
N TRP A 287 -27.55 7.03 12.10
CA TRP A 287 -27.78 5.60 12.09
C TRP A 287 -28.12 5.10 13.49
N THR A 288 -29.18 4.30 13.60
CA THR A 288 -29.41 3.43 14.76
C THR A 288 -28.72 2.10 14.51
N VAL A 289 -27.68 1.80 15.27
CA VAL A 289 -26.80 0.63 15.08
C VAL A 289 -27.04 -0.40 16.18
N THR A 290 -27.22 -1.65 15.76
CA THR A 290 -27.32 -2.81 16.65
C THR A 290 -25.99 -3.56 16.68
N LEU A 291 -25.43 -3.68 17.88
CA LEU A 291 -24.23 -4.45 18.16
C LEU A 291 -24.59 -5.68 19.00
N HIS A 292 -23.99 -6.83 18.70
CA HIS A 292 -24.09 -8.02 19.55
C HIS A 292 -22.73 -8.36 20.13
N GLY A 293 -22.72 -8.69 21.42
CA GLY A 293 -21.55 -9.21 22.11
C GLY A 293 -21.92 -10.22 23.19
N ALA A 294 -20.93 -10.67 23.95
CA ALA A 294 -21.14 -11.63 25.03
C ALA A 294 -22.10 -11.12 26.13
N ALA A 295 -22.20 -9.79 26.30
CA ALA A 295 -23.10 -9.15 27.26
C ALA A 295 -24.55 -8.97 26.73
N GLY A 296 -24.83 -9.38 25.49
CA GLY A 296 -26.12 -9.23 24.84
C GLY A 296 -26.10 -8.22 23.69
N THR A 297 -27.25 -7.62 23.43
CA THR A 297 -27.47 -6.65 22.36
C THR A 297 -27.33 -5.23 22.90
N GLU A 298 -26.52 -4.40 22.24
CA GLU A 298 -26.33 -2.97 22.51
C GLU A 298 -26.87 -2.17 21.31
N VAL A 299 -27.60 -1.09 21.56
CA VAL A 299 -28.11 -0.18 20.50
C VAL A 299 -27.49 1.19 20.72
N ILE A 300 -26.84 1.71 19.68
CA ILE A 300 -26.15 3.01 19.71
C ILE A 300 -26.56 3.86 18.52
N ALA A 301 -26.31 5.17 18.62
CA ALA A 301 -26.45 6.11 17.53
C ALA A 301 -25.07 6.46 16.93
N ALA A 302 -24.97 6.50 15.59
CA ALA A 302 -23.76 6.94 14.90
C ALA A 302 -24.09 7.85 13.72
N ARG A 303 -23.42 8.99 13.56
CA ARG A 303 -23.69 9.89 12.42
C ARG A 303 -23.12 9.36 11.11
N HIS A 304 -21.99 8.66 11.17
CA HIS A 304 -21.31 8.07 10.02
C HIS A 304 -20.89 6.62 10.29
N LEU A 305 -20.87 5.82 9.22
CA LEU A 305 -20.37 4.45 9.23
C LEU A 305 -19.13 4.33 8.34
N VAL A 306 -18.06 3.74 8.85
CA VAL A 306 -16.87 3.38 8.09
C VAL A 306 -16.76 1.87 8.03
N PHE A 307 -16.98 1.29 6.85
CA PHE A 307 -16.76 -0.13 6.60
C PHE A 307 -15.26 -0.39 6.39
N ALA A 308 -14.65 -1.02 7.38
CA ALA A 308 -13.28 -1.52 7.40
C ALA A 308 -13.25 -3.06 7.42
N VAL A 309 -14.22 -3.69 6.76
CA VAL A 309 -14.51 -5.13 6.79
C VAL A 309 -13.64 -5.98 5.84
N GLY A 310 -12.58 -5.37 5.29
CA GLY A 310 -11.66 -6.00 4.32
C GLY A 310 -12.18 -5.99 2.88
N MET A 311 -11.25 -6.19 1.93
CA MET A 311 -11.56 -6.23 0.49
C MET A 311 -12.22 -7.54 0.06
N ILE A 312 -11.73 -8.65 0.60
CA ILE A 312 -12.06 -10.02 0.25
C ILE A 312 -11.89 -10.86 1.52
N GLY A 313 -12.94 -11.53 1.98
CA GLY A 313 -12.79 -12.40 3.16
C GLY A 313 -14.04 -12.71 3.97
N ARG A 314 -15.16 -11.99 3.77
CA ARG A 314 -16.36 -12.24 4.57
C ARG A 314 -17.13 -13.48 4.12
N PHE A 315 -17.34 -13.63 2.80
CA PHE A 315 -18.18 -14.70 2.25
C PHE A 315 -17.37 -15.60 1.32
N PRO A 316 -16.97 -16.80 1.76
CA PRO A 316 -16.35 -17.81 0.92
C PRO A 316 -17.19 -18.13 -0.31
N VAL A 317 -16.54 -18.26 -1.48
CA VAL A 317 -17.23 -18.74 -2.69
C VAL A 317 -16.90 -20.22 -2.81
N VAL A 318 -17.81 -21.08 -2.35
CA VAL A 318 -17.67 -22.52 -2.50
C VAL A 318 -18.48 -22.96 -3.72
N PRO A 319 -17.86 -23.53 -4.76
CA PRO A 319 -18.61 -24.04 -5.90
C PRO A 319 -19.60 -25.13 -5.48
N ASP A 320 -20.75 -25.12 -6.12
CA ASP A 320 -21.74 -26.18 -6.04
C ASP A 320 -21.57 -27.10 -7.25
N PHE A 321 -20.85 -28.21 -7.05
CA PHE A 321 -20.62 -29.19 -8.10
C PHE A 321 -21.60 -30.35 -7.93
N PRO A 322 -22.14 -30.91 -9.03
CA PRO A 322 -22.95 -32.12 -8.95
C PRO A 322 -22.20 -33.23 -8.21
N GLY A 323 -22.89 -33.96 -7.34
CA GLY A 323 -22.34 -35.09 -6.58
C GLY A 323 -21.46 -34.74 -5.39
N LYS A 324 -21.26 -33.45 -5.07
CA LYS A 324 -20.44 -32.98 -3.95
C LYS A 324 -20.81 -33.60 -2.60
N ASP A 325 -22.10 -33.76 -2.32
CA ASP A 325 -22.59 -34.36 -1.06
C ASP A 325 -22.33 -35.88 -0.95
N THR A 326 -21.92 -36.52 -2.05
CA THR A 326 -21.60 -37.95 -2.08
C THR A 326 -20.12 -38.26 -1.82
N PHE A 327 -19.27 -37.22 -1.77
CA PHE A 327 -17.84 -37.38 -1.52
C PHE A 327 -17.59 -37.91 -0.11
N VAL A 328 -16.86 -39.01 0.02
CA VAL A 328 -16.61 -39.66 1.32
C VAL A 328 -15.36 -39.13 2.03
N GLY A 329 -14.54 -38.35 1.34
CA GLY A 329 -13.34 -37.73 1.90
C GLY A 329 -13.62 -36.39 2.61
N GLU A 330 -12.55 -35.71 3.00
CA GLU A 330 -12.65 -34.39 3.63
C GLU A 330 -12.78 -33.29 2.56
N ALA A 331 -13.83 -32.47 2.61
CA ALA A 331 -13.99 -31.32 1.70
C ALA A 331 -14.14 -30.02 2.50
N LEU A 332 -13.31 -29.01 2.20
CA LEU A 332 -13.33 -27.73 2.90
C LEU A 332 -12.95 -26.56 1.98
N HIS A 333 -13.45 -25.37 2.30
CA HIS A 333 -12.93 -24.14 1.72
C HIS A 333 -11.68 -23.69 2.48
N SER A 334 -10.77 -23.01 1.78
CA SER A 334 -9.53 -22.45 2.35
C SER A 334 -9.72 -21.53 3.57
N SER A 335 -10.91 -20.95 3.74
CA SER A 335 -11.26 -20.16 4.94
C SER A 335 -11.38 -21.00 6.22
N ALA A 336 -11.55 -22.32 6.09
CA ALA A 336 -11.60 -23.28 7.20
C ALA A 336 -10.28 -24.09 7.31
N TYR A 337 -9.30 -23.82 6.46
CA TYR A 337 -8.01 -24.50 6.47
C TYR A 337 -7.08 -23.90 7.55
N THR A 338 -6.33 -24.77 8.24
CA THR A 338 -5.36 -24.38 9.29
C THR A 338 -3.95 -24.83 8.98
N ASN A 339 -3.77 -26.12 8.67
CA ASN A 339 -2.50 -26.74 8.25
C ASN A 339 -2.79 -28.09 7.56
N ALA A 340 -1.78 -28.68 6.91
CA ALA A 340 -1.88 -29.94 6.19
C ALA A 340 -1.39 -31.17 6.97
N ALA A 341 -0.96 -31.03 8.23
CA ALA A 341 -0.28 -32.09 8.97
C ALA A 341 -1.11 -33.40 9.08
N ARG A 342 -2.43 -33.29 9.20
CA ARG A 342 -3.37 -34.43 9.27
C ARG A 342 -3.62 -35.14 7.92
N TRP A 343 -3.01 -34.65 6.85
CA TRP A 343 -3.16 -35.19 5.49
C TRP A 343 -1.93 -35.96 5.00
N ALA A 344 -0.94 -36.20 5.86
CA ALA A 344 0.21 -37.06 5.54
C ALA A 344 -0.26 -38.40 4.94
N GLY A 345 0.35 -38.79 3.82
CA GLY A 345 -0.01 -40.03 3.10
C GLY A 345 -1.38 -40.01 2.40
N LYS A 346 -2.09 -38.88 2.33
CA LYS A 346 -3.36 -38.75 1.60
C LYS A 346 -3.16 -38.21 0.18
N ARG A 347 -4.18 -38.34 -0.66
CA ARG A 347 -4.28 -37.69 -1.97
C ARG A 347 -5.10 -36.41 -1.85
N VAL A 348 -4.46 -35.26 -2.03
CA VAL A 348 -5.09 -33.94 -1.86
C VAL A 348 -5.28 -33.28 -3.23
N VAL A 349 -6.51 -32.83 -3.49
CA VAL A 349 -6.84 -32.04 -4.67
C VAL A 349 -7.26 -30.64 -4.26
N ILE A 350 -6.60 -29.64 -4.84
CA ILE A 350 -6.80 -28.22 -4.55
C ILE A 350 -7.51 -27.59 -5.74
N VAL A 351 -8.72 -27.06 -5.52
CA VAL A 351 -9.48 -26.36 -6.56
C VAL A 351 -9.12 -24.88 -6.54
N GLY A 352 -8.31 -24.43 -7.49
CA GLY A 352 -7.76 -23.08 -7.55
C GLY A 352 -6.25 -23.09 -7.81
N ALA A 353 -5.73 -21.97 -8.32
CA ALA A 353 -4.32 -21.87 -8.71
C ALA A 353 -3.71 -20.47 -8.51
N SER A 354 -4.19 -19.73 -7.52
CA SER A 354 -3.63 -18.42 -7.10
C SER A 354 -2.96 -18.55 -5.73
N THR A 355 -2.60 -17.43 -5.09
CA THR A 355 -1.88 -17.39 -3.80
C THR A 355 -2.28 -18.46 -2.79
N THR A 356 -3.53 -18.48 -2.34
CA THR A 356 -3.97 -19.45 -1.31
C THR A 356 -3.82 -20.91 -1.75
N ALA A 357 -4.03 -21.21 -3.04
CA ALA A 357 -3.85 -22.57 -3.54
C ALA A 357 -2.37 -22.99 -3.52
N CYS A 358 -1.47 -22.06 -3.83
CA CYS A 358 -0.03 -22.30 -3.80
C CYS A 358 0.47 -22.48 -2.36
N ASP A 359 -0.04 -21.69 -1.41
CA ASP A 359 0.30 -21.82 0.01
C ASP A 359 -0.16 -23.17 0.58
N VAL A 360 -1.42 -23.55 0.33
CA VAL A 360 -1.96 -24.86 0.75
C VAL A 360 -1.18 -26.01 0.09
N ALA A 361 -0.84 -25.90 -1.21
CA ALA A 361 -0.09 -26.93 -1.91
C ALA A 361 1.31 -27.12 -1.30
N MET A 362 2.00 -26.02 -0.98
CA MET A 362 3.31 -26.07 -0.32
C MET A 362 3.23 -26.63 1.10
N ASP A 363 2.18 -26.33 1.85
CA ASP A 363 1.96 -26.96 3.15
C ASP A 363 1.74 -28.47 3.02
N CYS A 364 0.98 -28.91 2.00
CA CYS A 364 0.76 -30.34 1.72
C CYS A 364 2.07 -31.06 1.38
N VAL A 365 2.89 -30.47 0.53
CA VAL A 365 4.23 -30.99 0.20
C VAL A 365 5.08 -31.14 1.47
N ARG A 366 5.15 -30.10 2.31
CA ARG A 366 5.92 -30.12 3.56
C ARG A 366 5.38 -31.12 4.58
N ALA A 367 4.08 -31.41 4.55
CA ALA A 367 3.43 -32.36 5.45
C ALA A 367 3.57 -33.83 5.01
N GLY A 368 4.19 -34.12 3.86
CA GLY A 368 4.33 -35.49 3.35
C GLY A 368 3.00 -36.09 2.86
N VAL A 369 2.14 -35.25 2.27
CA VAL A 369 0.96 -35.70 1.51
C VAL A 369 1.41 -36.58 0.34
N GLU A 370 0.72 -37.69 0.06
CA GLU A 370 1.12 -38.65 -0.99
C GLU A 370 1.10 -38.03 -2.38
N THR A 371 0.02 -37.32 -2.70
CA THR A 371 -0.09 -36.57 -3.96
C THR A 371 -0.79 -35.24 -3.74
N VAL A 372 -0.27 -34.19 -4.39
CA VAL A 372 -0.86 -32.85 -4.41
C VAL A 372 -1.17 -32.48 -5.85
N THR A 373 -2.45 -32.28 -6.17
CA THR A 373 -2.88 -31.87 -7.51
C THR A 373 -3.72 -30.60 -7.46
N MET A 374 -3.29 -29.56 -8.18
CA MET A 374 -4.02 -28.32 -8.35
C MET A 374 -4.90 -28.35 -9.59
N ILE A 375 -6.16 -27.95 -9.47
CA ILE A 375 -7.06 -27.76 -10.61
C ILE A 375 -7.09 -26.28 -10.98
N GLN A 376 -6.59 -25.96 -12.17
CA GLN A 376 -6.48 -24.59 -12.67
C GLN A 376 -7.49 -24.33 -13.79
N ARG A 377 -8.45 -23.43 -13.54
CA ARG A 377 -9.47 -23.04 -14.53
C ARG A 377 -8.98 -22.00 -15.54
N GLY A 378 -8.04 -21.13 -15.15
CA GLY A 378 -7.59 -20.03 -16.00
C GLY A 378 -6.25 -19.48 -15.58
N PRO A 379 -5.69 -18.53 -16.35
CA PRO A 379 -4.33 -18.08 -16.15
C PRO A 379 -4.11 -17.39 -14.81
N THR A 380 -2.95 -17.67 -14.21
CA THR A 380 -2.48 -17.00 -12.99
C THR A 380 -1.26 -16.14 -13.31
N ARG A 381 -1.29 -14.88 -12.88
CA ARG A 381 -0.15 -13.98 -13.01
C ARG A 381 0.87 -14.26 -11.90
N ILE A 382 2.06 -14.72 -12.27
CA ILE A 382 3.12 -15.11 -11.33
C ILE A 382 4.18 -14.02 -11.22
N TYR A 383 4.60 -13.71 -9.99
CA TYR A 383 5.66 -12.76 -9.70
C TYR A 383 6.69 -13.39 -8.75
N PRO A 384 7.96 -13.59 -9.15
CA PRO A 384 8.99 -14.02 -8.21
C PRO A 384 9.11 -13.05 -7.03
N GLN A 385 9.15 -13.58 -5.79
CA GLN A 385 9.15 -12.76 -4.57
C GLN A 385 10.36 -11.82 -4.51
N GLU A 386 11.52 -12.26 -5.00
CA GLU A 386 12.73 -11.46 -5.10
C GLU A 386 12.57 -10.25 -6.04
N HIS A 387 11.77 -10.37 -7.10
CA HIS A 387 11.50 -9.27 -8.02
C HIS A 387 10.52 -8.26 -7.39
N ILE A 388 9.53 -8.75 -6.63
CA ILE A 388 8.66 -7.88 -5.83
C ILE A 388 9.48 -7.13 -4.78
N LEU A 389 10.39 -7.82 -4.10
CA LEU A 389 11.29 -7.21 -3.12
C LEU A 389 12.17 -6.13 -3.75
N ALA A 390 12.77 -6.41 -4.92
CA ALA A 390 13.57 -5.44 -5.66
C ALA A 390 12.75 -4.18 -6.01
N LEU A 391 11.52 -4.38 -6.53
CA LEU A 391 10.61 -3.28 -6.85
C LEU A 391 10.23 -2.47 -5.60
N GLN A 392 9.81 -3.12 -4.51
CA GLN A 392 9.41 -2.42 -3.28
C GLN A 392 10.58 -1.66 -2.62
N SER A 393 11.80 -2.19 -2.71
CA SER A 393 13.00 -1.57 -2.11
C SER A 393 13.38 -0.24 -2.77
N THR A 394 12.86 0.05 -3.97
CA THR A 394 13.01 1.37 -4.61
C THR A 394 12.23 2.48 -3.89
N PHE A 395 11.20 2.13 -3.13
CA PHE A 395 10.34 3.08 -2.43
C PHE A 395 10.46 2.99 -0.90
N TRP A 396 10.59 1.79 -0.35
CA TRP A 396 10.67 1.55 1.09
C TRP A 396 11.97 0.85 1.45
N ASN A 397 12.93 1.62 1.95
CA ASN A 397 14.24 1.14 2.39
C ASN A 397 14.72 1.97 3.61
N ALA A 398 15.92 1.67 4.11
CA ALA A 398 16.47 2.33 5.30
C ALA A 398 16.78 3.83 5.11
N HIS A 399 16.87 4.31 3.87
CA HIS A 399 17.26 5.69 3.53
C HIS A 399 16.06 6.57 3.14
N ILE A 400 14.94 5.95 2.77
CA ILE A 400 13.72 6.66 2.38
C ILE A 400 12.71 6.59 3.53
N PRO A 401 12.31 7.73 4.13
CA PRO A 401 11.23 7.75 5.11
C PRO A 401 9.97 7.12 4.55
N VAL A 402 9.27 6.30 5.35
CA VAL A 402 8.11 5.52 4.88
C VAL A 402 7.02 6.41 4.29
N GLU A 403 6.76 7.56 4.92
CA GLU A 403 5.76 8.52 4.45
C GLU A 403 6.13 9.13 3.09
N PHE A 404 7.43 9.36 2.84
CA PHE A 404 7.90 9.80 1.53
C PHE A 404 7.83 8.66 0.52
N GLY A 405 8.19 7.44 0.92
CA GLY A 405 8.01 6.20 0.15
C GLY A 405 6.57 6.03 -0.36
N ASP A 406 5.58 6.30 0.48
CA ASP A 406 4.17 6.23 0.10
C ASP A 406 3.78 7.29 -0.93
N VAL A 407 4.34 8.50 -0.83
CA VAL A 407 4.12 9.57 -1.80
C VAL A 407 4.66 9.14 -3.16
N ILE A 408 5.92 8.72 -3.23
CA ILE A 408 6.56 8.36 -4.49
C ILE A 408 5.96 7.10 -5.13
N ALA A 409 5.48 6.15 -4.32
CA ALA A 409 4.80 4.96 -4.82
C ALA A 409 3.40 5.26 -5.41
N THR A 410 2.78 6.37 -5.01
CA THR A 410 1.42 6.74 -5.43
C THR A 410 1.42 7.93 -6.40
N GLU A 411 2.59 8.52 -6.71
CA GLU A 411 2.65 9.77 -7.46
C GLU A 411 2.24 9.61 -8.93
N ASP A 412 2.54 8.48 -9.59
CA ASP A 412 2.18 8.32 -10.99
C ASP A 412 0.72 7.88 -11.20
N PRO A 413 0.09 8.18 -12.35
CA PRO A 413 -1.18 7.57 -12.75
C PRO A 413 -1.09 6.04 -12.80
N ILE A 414 -2.19 5.35 -12.45
CA ILE A 414 -2.23 3.88 -12.36
C ILE A 414 -1.83 3.20 -13.67
N VAL A 415 -2.19 3.77 -14.83
CA VAL A 415 -1.81 3.24 -16.14
C VAL A 415 -0.28 3.21 -16.34
N LEU A 416 0.43 4.26 -15.89
CA LEU A 416 1.88 4.35 -15.98
C LEU A 416 2.56 3.42 -14.97
N GLN A 417 2.04 3.36 -13.73
CA GLN A 417 2.54 2.43 -12.72
C GLN A 417 2.41 0.97 -13.17
N ALA A 418 1.27 0.61 -13.76
CA ALA A 418 1.00 -0.72 -14.31
C ALA A 418 1.99 -1.08 -15.43
N ALA A 419 2.26 -0.15 -16.35
CA ALA A 419 3.20 -0.35 -17.44
C ALA A 419 4.64 -0.55 -16.92
N LEU A 420 5.12 0.35 -16.05
CA LEU A 420 6.47 0.28 -15.48
C LEU A 420 6.65 -0.98 -14.64
N GLY A 421 5.73 -1.28 -13.72
CA GLY A 421 5.83 -2.45 -12.86
C GLY A 421 5.87 -3.76 -13.66
N SER A 422 5.06 -3.87 -14.71
CA SER A 422 5.08 -5.05 -15.59
C SER A 422 6.42 -5.19 -16.33
N LEU A 423 6.97 -4.08 -16.81
CA LEU A 423 8.25 -4.07 -17.50
C LEU A 423 9.41 -4.44 -16.56
N VAL A 424 9.47 -3.86 -15.35
CA VAL A 424 10.48 -4.19 -14.34
C VAL A 424 10.47 -5.68 -14.06
N LEU A 425 9.30 -6.23 -13.71
CA LEU A 425 9.19 -7.64 -13.32
C LEU A 425 9.55 -8.57 -14.47
N ARG A 426 9.20 -8.21 -15.71
CA ARG A 426 9.60 -8.96 -16.90
C ARG A 426 11.12 -8.92 -17.12
N GLN A 427 11.73 -7.74 -17.12
CA GLN A 427 13.18 -7.60 -17.33
C GLN A 427 13.99 -8.33 -16.26
N LEU A 428 13.56 -8.26 -14.99
CA LEU A 428 14.20 -9.01 -13.91
C LEU A 428 14.08 -10.52 -14.17
N THR A 429 12.91 -11.01 -14.56
CA THR A 429 12.71 -12.43 -14.86
C THR A 429 13.55 -12.88 -16.06
N ASP A 430 13.55 -12.12 -17.15
CA ASP A 430 14.34 -12.44 -18.34
C ASP A 430 15.85 -12.41 -18.05
N ALA A 431 16.31 -11.55 -17.13
CA ALA A 431 17.71 -11.43 -16.76
C ALA A 431 18.20 -12.52 -15.79
N TYR A 432 17.39 -12.89 -14.79
CA TYR A 432 17.79 -13.85 -13.76
C TYR A 432 17.40 -15.29 -14.12
N ASP A 433 16.28 -15.49 -14.81
CA ASP A 433 15.73 -16.80 -15.11
C ASP A 433 14.83 -16.80 -16.38
N PRO A 434 15.43 -16.75 -17.58
CA PRO A 434 14.70 -16.66 -18.84
C PRO A 434 13.82 -17.89 -19.12
N GLU A 435 14.05 -19.03 -18.45
CA GLU A 435 13.26 -20.24 -18.62
C GLU A 435 12.12 -20.38 -17.59
N TYR A 436 11.99 -19.43 -16.65
CA TYR A 436 11.06 -19.50 -15.53
C TYR A 436 9.63 -19.88 -15.94
N TYR A 437 9.05 -19.12 -16.87
CA TYR A 437 7.68 -19.33 -17.32
C TYR A 437 7.53 -20.56 -18.21
N GLU A 438 8.56 -20.92 -18.98
CA GLU A 438 8.54 -22.10 -19.84
C GLU A 438 8.53 -23.40 -19.01
N ARG A 439 9.26 -23.43 -17.88
CA ARG A 439 9.20 -24.57 -16.95
C ARG A 439 7.80 -24.77 -16.39
N LEU A 440 7.12 -23.69 -16.01
CA LEU A 440 5.72 -23.76 -15.55
C LEU A 440 4.77 -24.25 -16.63
N ARG A 441 4.94 -23.75 -17.86
CA ARG A 441 4.12 -24.17 -19.01
C ARG A 441 4.31 -25.66 -19.32
N LYS A 442 5.56 -26.16 -19.28
CA LYS A 442 5.87 -27.60 -19.45
C LYS A 442 5.24 -28.47 -18.37
N ALA A 443 5.12 -27.96 -17.14
CA ALA A 443 4.43 -28.63 -16.04
C ALA A 443 2.89 -28.57 -16.14
N GLY A 444 2.33 -27.96 -17.19
CA GLY A 444 0.89 -27.82 -17.38
C GLY A 444 0.28 -26.65 -16.60
N PHE A 445 1.08 -25.77 -16.00
CA PHE A 445 0.58 -24.59 -15.31
C PHE A 445 0.34 -23.43 -16.28
N LEU A 446 -0.87 -22.87 -16.27
CA LEU A 446 -1.26 -21.69 -17.05
C LEU A 446 -0.71 -20.41 -16.40
N ALA A 447 0.62 -20.24 -16.41
CA ALA A 447 1.24 -18.98 -16.05
C ALA A 447 1.02 -17.95 -17.15
N THR A 448 0.73 -16.71 -16.77
CA THR A 448 0.74 -15.57 -17.70
C THR A 448 1.69 -14.50 -17.20
N VAL A 449 2.33 -13.81 -18.15
CA VAL A 449 3.09 -12.56 -17.93
C VAL A 449 2.23 -11.32 -18.17
N ASP A 450 1.02 -11.51 -18.70
CA ASP A 450 0.10 -10.45 -19.05
C ASP A 450 -0.57 -9.86 -17.82
N GLY A 451 -0.77 -8.55 -17.86
CA GLY A 451 -1.31 -7.78 -16.75
C GLY A 451 -0.26 -7.42 -15.70
N SER A 452 -0.55 -6.32 -15.00
CA SER A 452 0.29 -5.75 -13.95
C SER A 452 -0.18 -6.16 -12.55
N VAL A 453 0.65 -5.93 -11.54
CA VAL A 453 0.25 -6.02 -10.13
C VAL A 453 -1.01 -5.18 -9.88
N HIS A 454 -1.04 -3.95 -10.40
CA HIS A 454 -2.19 -3.04 -10.32
C HIS A 454 -3.46 -3.63 -10.94
N GLN A 455 -3.36 -4.30 -12.09
CA GLN A 455 -4.51 -4.96 -12.74
C GLN A 455 -5.11 -6.03 -11.82
N GLN A 456 -4.24 -6.79 -11.15
CA GLN A 456 -4.68 -7.85 -10.25
C GLN A 456 -5.26 -7.30 -8.95
N LEU A 457 -4.72 -6.19 -8.44
CA LEU A 457 -5.18 -5.54 -7.21
C LEU A 457 -6.49 -4.76 -7.39
N PHE A 458 -6.55 -3.85 -8.37
CA PHE A 458 -7.68 -2.93 -8.51
C PHE A 458 -8.86 -3.52 -9.29
N CYS A 459 -8.59 -4.34 -10.32
CA CYS A 459 -9.65 -4.80 -11.23
C CYS A 459 -10.08 -6.25 -11.02
N ARG A 460 -9.16 -7.14 -10.61
CA ARG A 460 -9.46 -8.58 -10.48
C ARG A 460 -9.61 -9.07 -9.04
N SER A 461 -8.97 -8.43 -8.06
CA SER A 461 -8.91 -8.83 -6.66
C SER A 461 -8.61 -10.33 -6.49
N GLY A 462 -7.57 -10.82 -7.18
CA GLY A 462 -7.18 -12.24 -7.20
C GLY A 462 -6.36 -12.61 -8.43
N ALA A 463 -6.36 -13.89 -8.83
CA ALA A 463 -5.72 -14.40 -10.07
C ALA A 463 -4.21 -14.13 -10.21
N HIS A 464 -3.51 -14.00 -9.09
CA HIS A 464 -2.06 -13.83 -9.05
C HIS A 464 -1.43 -14.64 -7.92
N TYR A 465 -0.11 -14.77 -7.98
CA TYR A 465 0.70 -15.38 -6.94
C TYR A 465 2.10 -14.75 -6.88
N PRO A 466 2.47 -14.12 -5.75
CA PRO A 466 3.86 -13.87 -5.39
C PRO A 466 4.55 -15.20 -5.08
N ASP A 467 5.43 -15.66 -5.96
CA ASP A 467 6.08 -16.95 -5.85
C ASP A 467 7.07 -16.98 -4.69
N ILE A 468 6.73 -17.78 -3.67
CA ILE A 468 7.53 -18.04 -2.48
C ILE A 468 8.05 -19.50 -2.45
N GLY A 469 8.06 -20.16 -3.60
CA GLY A 469 8.63 -21.49 -3.80
C GLY A 469 7.70 -22.50 -4.47
N ALA A 470 6.39 -22.24 -4.57
CA ALA A 470 5.46 -23.20 -5.17
C ALA A 470 5.72 -23.42 -6.66
N CYS A 471 6.20 -22.41 -7.39
CA CYS A 471 6.48 -22.57 -8.81
C CYS A 471 7.65 -23.53 -9.07
N ALA A 472 8.62 -23.62 -8.17
CA ALA A 472 9.68 -24.62 -8.26
C ALA A 472 9.14 -26.05 -8.08
N ALA A 473 8.26 -26.27 -7.10
CA ALA A 473 7.59 -27.55 -6.85
C ALA A 473 6.63 -27.95 -7.98
N ILE A 474 5.97 -26.98 -8.61
CA ILE A 474 5.19 -27.21 -9.84
C ILE A 474 6.11 -27.63 -10.98
N GLY A 475 7.21 -26.90 -11.20
CA GLY A 475 8.17 -27.18 -12.27
C GLY A 475 8.86 -28.54 -12.15
N SER A 476 9.05 -29.05 -10.93
CA SER A 476 9.62 -30.38 -10.67
C SER A 476 8.58 -31.52 -10.72
N GLY A 477 7.29 -31.19 -10.74
CA GLY A 477 6.19 -32.17 -10.71
C GLY A 477 5.81 -32.67 -9.31
N GLU A 478 6.40 -32.11 -8.25
CA GLU A 478 6.02 -32.37 -6.85
C GLU A 478 4.59 -31.87 -6.57
N ILE A 479 4.21 -30.74 -7.16
CA ILE A 479 2.83 -30.27 -7.26
C ILE A 479 2.36 -30.51 -8.69
N LYS A 480 1.38 -31.40 -8.87
CA LYS A 480 0.77 -31.67 -10.18
C LYS A 480 -0.28 -30.61 -10.50
N VAL A 481 -0.49 -30.34 -11.78
CA VAL A 481 -1.51 -29.38 -12.24
C VAL A 481 -2.40 -30.04 -13.29
N LYS A 482 -3.72 -29.90 -13.12
CA LYS A 482 -4.72 -30.22 -14.15
C LYS A 482 -5.40 -28.94 -14.61
N SER A 483 -5.20 -28.58 -15.87
CA SER A 483 -5.72 -27.35 -16.47
C SER A 483 -6.39 -27.55 -17.83
N ASP A 484 -6.41 -28.77 -18.33
CA ASP A 484 -6.86 -29.16 -19.68
C ASP A 484 -8.36 -29.51 -19.75
N ALA A 485 -9.01 -29.72 -18.60
CA ALA A 485 -10.43 -30.03 -18.53
C ALA A 485 -11.13 -29.36 -17.34
N LYS A 486 -12.42 -29.08 -17.51
CA LYS A 486 -13.26 -28.51 -16.45
C LYS A 486 -13.74 -29.62 -15.52
N ILE A 487 -13.96 -29.29 -14.25
CA ILE A 487 -14.68 -30.16 -13.31
C ILE A 487 -16.10 -30.33 -13.82
N ALA A 488 -16.53 -31.58 -14.03
CA ALA A 488 -17.90 -31.92 -14.40
C ALA A 488 -18.74 -32.24 -13.16
N SER A 489 -18.19 -33.04 -12.25
CA SER A 489 -18.83 -33.42 -10.99
C SER A 489 -17.79 -33.84 -9.95
N VAL A 490 -18.20 -33.82 -8.69
CA VAL A 490 -17.51 -34.51 -7.61
C VAL A 490 -18.09 -35.94 -7.55
N THR A 491 -17.21 -36.93 -7.51
CA THR A 491 -17.60 -38.33 -7.38
C THR A 491 -17.49 -38.78 -5.92
N ARG A 492 -17.92 -40.00 -5.63
CA ARG A 492 -17.79 -40.57 -4.28
C ARG A 492 -16.34 -40.57 -3.78
N THR A 493 -15.36 -40.75 -4.67
CA THR A 493 -13.93 -40.93 -4.32
C THR A 493 -13.01 -39.84 -4.89
N GLY A 494 -13.54 -38.80 -5.52
CA GLY A 494 -12.71 -37.79 -6.16
C GLY A 494 -13.48 -36.82 -7.07
N ILE A 495 -12.91 -36.52 -8.23
CA ILE A 495 -13.44 -35.55 -9.20
C ILE A 495 -13.50 -36.19 -10.59
N ALA A 496 -14.63 -35.99 -11.28
CA ALA A 496 -14.77 -36.31 -12.69
C ALA A 496 -14.70 -35.02 -13.54
N PHE A 497 -14.06 -35.12 -14.69
CA PHE A 497 -13.81 -34.00 -15.59
C PHE A 497 -14.61 -34.10 -16.88
N SER A 498 -14.75 -32.97 -17.58
CA SER A 498 -15.49 -32.86 -18.83
C SER A 498 -14.90 -33.66 -19.99
N ASP A 499 -13.64 -34.06 -19.90
CA ASP A 499 -12.93 -34.89 -20.87
C ASP A 499 -13.13 -36.41 -20.61
N GLY A 500 -13.94 -36.77 -19.61
CA GLY A 500 -14.18 -38.15 -19.19
C GLY A 500 -13.13 -38.72 -18.23
N THR A 501 -12.05 -37.99 -17.93
CA THR A 501 -11.04 -38.41 -16.96
C THR A 501 -11.56 -38.27 -15.52
N GLN A 502 -10.94 -39.03 -14.60
CA GLN A 502 -11.22 -38.95 -13.17
C GLN A 502 -9.92 -38.81 -12.38
N LEU A 503 -10.02 -38.13 -11.24
CA LEU A 503 -8.93 -37.94 -10.29
C LEU A 503 -9.44 -38.30 -8.91
N ASP A 504 -8.89 -39.35 -8.32
CA ASP A 504 -9.20 -39.71 -6.94
C ASP A 504 -8.63 -38.69 -5.95
N ALA A 505 -9.35 -38.48 -4.85
CA ALA A 505 -8.95 -37.60 -3.77
C ALA A 505 -9.48 -38.12 -2.43
N ASP A 506 -8.66 -38.01 -1.39
CA ASP A 506 -9.10 -38.21 -0.01
C ASP A 506 -9.45 -36.86 0.65
N VAL A 507 -8.95 -35.76 0.07
CA VAL A 507 -9.19 -34.39 0.52
C VAL A 507 -9.41 -33.45 -0.67
N LEU A 508 -10.46 -32.64 -0.61
CA LEU A 508 -10.75 -31.54 -1.54
C LEU A 508 -10.64 -30.18 -0.83
N VAL A 509 -9.72 -29.32 -1.27
CA VAL A 509 -9.58 -27.96 -0.73
C VAL A 509 -10.02 -26.93 -1.77
N TYR A 510 -11.13 -26.24 -1.51
CA TYR A 510 -11.61 -25.16 -2.36
C TYR A 510 -10.83 -23.86 -2.05
N CYS A 511 -9.87 -23.54 -2.90
CA CYS A 511 -9.12 -22.27 -2.90
C CYS A 511 -9.74 -21.30 -3.93
N THR A 512 -11.05 -21.15 -3.85
CA THR A 512 -11.90 -20.50 -4.87
C THR A 512 -12.24 -19.05 -4.55
N GLY A 513 -11.66 -18.51 -3.48
CA GLY A 513 -11.73 -17.10 -3.12
C GLY A 513 -13.02 -16.72 -2.39
N PHE A 514 -13.33 -15.43 -2.44
CA PHE A 514 -14.41 -14.82 -1.67
C PHE A 514 -15.25 -13.92 -2.57
N GLU A 515 -16.43 -13.56 -2.10
CA GLU A 515 -17.22 -12.48 -2.67
C GLU A 515 -16.39 -11.19 -2.73
N LYS A 516 -16.44 -10.53 -3.88
CA LYS A 516 -15.59 -9.37 -4.21
C LYS A 516 -16.34 -8.06 -4.11
N ASP A 517 -17.67 -8.08 -4.22
CA ASP A 517 -18.47 -6.89 -4.03
C ASP A 517 -18.65 -6.61 -2.54
N THR A 518 -17.87 -5.66 -2.00
CA THR A 518 -17.94 -5.29 -0.58
C THR A 518 -19.30 -4.68 -0.22
N ARG A 519 -20.11 -4.24 -1.18
CA ARG A 519 -21.48 -3.80 -0.91
C ARG A 519 -22.35 -4.93 -0.38
N LYS A 520 -22.10 -6.19 -0.76
CA LYS A 520 -22.80 -7.34 -0.15
C LYS A 520 -22.44 -7.52 1.32
N ALA A 521 -21.19 -7.22 1.71
CA ALA A 521 -20.80 -7.20 3.11
C ALA A 521 -21.44 -6.04 3.89
N ALA A 522 -21.65 -4.88 3.24
CA ALA A 522 -22.39 -3.77 3.81
C ALA A 522 -23.90 -4.07 3.91
N ALA A 523 -24.51 -4.69 2.89
CA ALA A 523 -25.93 -5.05 2.83
C ALA A 523 -26.37 -5.89 4.02
N ALA A 524 -25.52 -6.81 4.48
CA ALA A 524 -25.73 -7.59 5.70
C ALA A 524 -25.83 -6.75 7.00
N ILE A 525 -25.59 -5.43 6.94
CA ILE A 525 -25.66 -4.49 8.06
C ILE A 525 -26.68 -3.38 7.76
N ILE A 526 -26.61 -2.73 6.59
CA ILE A 526 -27.49 -1.57 6.27
C ILE A 526 -28.76 -1.95 5.48
N GLY A 527 -28.93 -3.22 5.13
CA GLY A 527 -29.99 -3.71 4.26
C GLY A 527 -29.70 -3.51 2.77
N ASP A 528 -30.40 -4.29 1.93
CA ASP A 528 -30.17 -4.32 0.48
C ASP A 528 -30.46 -2.96 -0.19
N ALA A 529 -31.55 -2.29 0.18
CA ALA A 529 -31.93 -1.01 -0.41
C ALA A 529 -30.84 0.06 -0.26
N GLN A 530 -30.24 0.18 0.92
CA GLN A 530 -29.14 1.13 1.15
C GLN A 530 -27.87 0.68 0.41
N ALA A 531 -27.57 -0.62 0.39
CA ALA A 531 -26.39 -1.15 -0.28
C ALA A 531 -26.43 -1.03 -1.81
N GLU A 532 -27.61 -1.15 -2.42
CA GLU A 532 -27.81 -0.97 -3.86
C GLU A 532 -27.59 0.47 -4.31
N ALA A 533 -27.89 1.45 -3.44
CA ALA A 533 -27.62 2.86 -3.68
C ALA A 533 -26.12 3.21 -3.58
N LEU A 534 -25.29 2.32 -3.02
CA LEU A 534 -23.85 2.56 -2.91
C LEU A 534 -23.14 2.38 -4.25
N GLU A 535 -22.20 3.27 -4.52
CA GLU A 535 -21.20 3.09 -5.56
C GLU A 535 -20.43 1.78 -5.34
N ARG A 536 -20.10 1.14 -6.46
CA ARG A 536 -19.21 -0.02 -6.44
C ARG A 536 -17.89 0.38 -5.77
N VAL A 537 -17.41 -0.49 -4.90
CA VAL A 537 -16.09 -0.35 -4.28
C VAL A 537 -15.10 -1.23 -5.05
N TRP A 538 -13.91 -0.71 -5.32
CA TRP A 538 -12.90 -1.32 -6.19
C TRP A 538 -13.28 -1.33 -7.68
N GLY A 539 -12.30 -1.59 -8.54
CA GLY A 539 -12.32 -1.17 -9.94
C GLY A 539 -11.86 0.28 -10.08
N LEU A 540 -11.68 0.70 -11.33
CA LEU A 540 -11.22 2.04 -11.67
C LEU A 540 -12.31 2.79 -12.45
N ASP A 541 -12.40 4.10 -12.29
CA ASP A 541 -13.18 4.95 -13.19
C ASP A 541 -12.40 5.30 -14.47
N GLY A 542 -13.00 6.12 -15.34
CA GLY A 542 -12.38 6.56 -16.60
C GLY A 542 -11.12 7.41 -16.43
N GLU A 543 -10.89 7.98 -15.24
CA GLU A 543 -9.67 8.72 -14.91
C GLU A 543 -8.57 7.79 -14.38
N GLY A 544 -8.91 6.55 -14.06
CA GLY A 544 -7.98 5.59 -13.46
C GLY A 544 -7.92 5.66 -11.94
N GLU A 545 -8.92 6.25 -11.28
CA GLU A 545 -9.02 6.31 -9.82
C GLU A 545 -9.91 5.19 -9.27
N ALA A 546 -9.56 4.67 -8.10
CA ALA A 546 -10.32 3.60 -7.45
C ALA A 546 -11.75 4.04 -7.14
N LEU A 547 -12.73 3.16 -7.38
CA LEU A 547 -14.15 3.41 -7.11
C LEU A 547 -14.49 3.13 -5.63
N GLY A 548 -15.34 3.97 -5.03
CA GLY A 548 -15.98 3.79 -3.72
C GLY A 548 -15.06 3.70 -2.49
N CYS A 549 -13.81 3.26 -2.64
CA CYS A 549 -12.80 3.20 -1.59
C CYS A 549 -12.05 4.52 -1.56
N TRP A 550 -12.01 5.15 -0.38
CA TRP A 550 -11.44 6.50 -0.19
C TRP A 550 -12.11 7.63 -1.01
N ARG A 551 -13.27 7.37 -1.62
CA ARG A 551 -14.11 8.34 -2.36
C ARG A 551 -15.54 8.32 -1.83
N PRO A 552 -16.44 9.23 -2.25
CA PRO A 552 -17.85 9.16 -1.87
C PRO A 552 -18.40 7.77 -2.20
N SER A 553 -19.14 7.15 -1.29
CA SER A 553 -19.69 5.81 -1.49
C SER A 553 -21.04 5.81 -2.21
N GLY A 554 -21.51 6.97 -2.70
CA GLY A 554 -22.90 7.19 -3.09
C GLY A 554 -23.84 7.58 -1.94
N HIS A 555 -23.40 7.51 -0.68
CA HIS A 555 -24.15 7.97 0.49
C HIS A 555 -23.27 8.90 1.35
N ASP A 556 -23.78 10.06 1.74
CA ASP A 556 -22.99 11.10 2.44
C ASP A 556 -22.47 10.69 3.83
N ARG A 557 -23.02 9.61 4.37
CA ARG A 557 -22.70 9.10 5.71
C ARG A 557 -22.06 7.70 5.74
N ILE A 558 -21.81 7.10 4.59
CA ILE A 558 -21.16 5.77 4.51
C ILE A 558 -19.79 5.93 3.86
N TRP A 559 -18.82 5.17 4.36
CA TRP A 559 -17.44 5.23 3.88
C TRP A 559 -16.86 3.82 3.80
N PHE A 560 -16.01 3.59 2.81
CA PHE A 560 -15.21 2.38 2.74
C PHE A 560 -13.74 2.72 2.92
N HIS A 561 -13.08 1.94 3.77
CA HIS A 561 -11.64 2.01 3.98
C HIS A 561 -11.05 0.59 3.93
N GLY A 562 -10.11 0.37 3.03
CA GLY A 562 -9.46 -0.92 2.80
C GLY A 562 -8.30 -0.76 1.85
N GLY A 563 -7.69 -1.86 1.41
CA GLY A 563 -6.48 -1.84 0.59
C GLY A 563 -5.34 -2.62 1.23
N ASP A 564 -4.19 -2.58 0.58
CA ASP A 564 -2.92 -2.91 1.23
C ASP A 564 -2.47 -1.78 2.18
N LEU A 565 -1.53 -2.10 3.06
CA LEU A 565 -1.08 -1.25 4.17
C LEU A 565 -0.55 0.12 3.71
N GLN A 566 0.09 0.17 2.55
CA GLN A 566 0.58 1.41 1.97
C GLN A 566 -0.56 2.31 1.51
N LEU A 567 -1.51 1.77 0.74
CA LEU A 567 -2.63 2.56 0.22
C LEU A 567 -3.51 3.10 1.35
N MET A 568 -3.75 2.31 2.40
CA MET A 568 -4.55 2.78 3.55
C MET A 568 -3.86 3.86 4.35
N ARG A 569 -2.54 3.75 4.56
CA ARG A 569 -1.74 4.78 5.22
C ARG A 569 -1.76 6.07 4.39
N TYR A 570 -1.52 5.97 3.08
CA TYR A 570 -1.51 7.12 2.19
C TYR A 570 -2.87 7.82 2.07
N PHE A 571 -3.92 7.08 1.68
CA PHE A 571 -5.24 7.66 1.42
C PHE A 571 -6.04 7.91 2.71
N GLY A 572 -5.86 7.08 3.75
CA GLY A 572 -6.48 7.28 5.06
C GLY A 572 -6.09 8.61 5.69
N LYS A 573 -4.82 9.00 5.56
CA LYS A 573 -4.29 10.30 6.02
C LYS A 573 -5.06 11.48 5.44
N ARG A 574 -5.53 11.37 4.20
CA ARG A 574 -6.10 12.50 3.44
C ARG A 574 -7.63 12.51 3.48
N ARG A 575 -8.26 11.36 3.28
CA ARG A 575 -9.71 11.29 3.02
C ARG A 575 -10.57 11.84 4.17
N PHE A 576 -10.23 11.53 5.42
CA PHE A 576 -11.08 11.91 6.56
C PHE A 576 -10.91 13.38 6.97
N ARG A 577 -10.06 14.14 6.26
CA ARG A 577 -9.95 15.60 6.40
C ARG A 577 -11.00 16.33 5.57
N ASP A 578 -11.48 15.70 4.49
CA ASP A 578 -12.58 16.19 3.66
C ASP A 578 -13.91 16.20 4.44
N LEU A 579 -13.98 15.43 5.52
CA LEU A 579 -15.10 15.35 6.46
C LEU A 579 -15.12 16.52 7.43
N ARG A 580 -14.82 17.74 7.00
CA ARG A 580 -14.76 18.94 7.85
C ARG A 580 -15.98 19.17 8.77
N HIS A 581 -17.13 18.59 8.44
CA HIS A 581 -18.35 18.68 9.22
C HIS A 581 -18.42 17.69 10.41
N ILE A 582 -17.54 16.68 10.46
CA ILE A 582 -17.39 15.76 11.61
C ILE A 582 -16.25 16.17 12.53
N LEU A 583 -15.40 17.11 12.09
CA LEU A 583 -14.28 17.58 12.88
C LEU A 583 -14.81 18.46 14.02
N PRO A 584 -14.37 18.26 15.27
CA PRO A 584 -14.86 19.03 16.40
C PRO A 584 -14.63 20.53 16.17
N ALA A 585 -15.66 21.34 16.43
CA ALA A 585 -15.49 22.79 16.46
C ALA A 585 -14.47 23.12 17.56
N ARG A 586 -13.37 23.80 17.22
CA ARG A 586 -12.35 24.19 18.19
C ARG A 586 -13.02 25.00 19.31
N PRO A 587 -12.77 24.70 20.60
CA PRO A 587 -12.93 25.70 21.64
C PRO A 587 -12.01 26.87 21.27
N ARG A 588 -12.54 28.10 21.24
CA ARG A 588 -11.69 29.29 21.10
C ARG A 588 -10.63 29.25 22.21
N ALA A 589 -9.36 29.29 21.83
CA ALA A 589 -8.27 29.48 22.78
C ALA A 589 -8.55 30.77 23.57
N GLY A 590 -8.91 30.63 24.84
CA GLY A 590 -9.35 31.74 25.68
C GLY A 590 -10.34 31.38 26.80
N ALA A 591 -11.01 30.22 26.74
CA ALA A 591 -11.88 29.76 27.82
C ALA A 591 -11.22 28.63 28.61
N ALA A 592 -10.06 28.89 29.22
CA ALA A 592 -9.67 28.13 30.39
C ALA A 592 -10.65 28.51 31.51
N SER A 593 -11.33 27.51 32.04
CA SER A 593 -12.34 27.60 33.08
C SER A 593 -11.84 28.40 34.29
N ALA A 594 -12.42 29.58 34.51
CA ALA A 594 -12.66 30.05 35.87
C ALA A 594 -13.79 29.17 36.46
N ALA A 595 -13.44 27.93 36.81
CA ALA A 595 -14.30 27.10 37.65
C ALA A 595 -14.02 27.52 39.09
N SER A 596 -15.03 28.17 39.65
CA SER A 596 -15.12 28.69 41.01
C SER A 596 -14.69 27.68 42.07
N LYS A 597 -13.71 28.09 42.88
CA LYS A 597 -13.77 27.79 44.31
C LYS A 597 -14.90 28.64 44.86
N ASP A 598 -15.99 28.00 45.25
CA ASP A 598 -16.79 28.31 46.45
C ASP A 598 -18.08 27.48 46.35
N GLY A 599 -18.35 26.73 47.42
CA GLY A 599 -19.42 25.75 47.48
C GLY A 599 -20.75 26.30 47.96
N VAL A 600 -21.76 25.42 47.84
CA VAL A 600 -23.07 25.42 48.56
C VAL A 600 -24.00 26.56 48.09
N ASP A 601 -25.31 26.42 47.81
CA ASP A 601 -26.37 25.57 48.36
C ASP A 601 -27.52 25.39 47.34
N VAL A 602 -28.36 24.40 47.62
CA VAL A 602 -29.60 24.03 46.93
C VAL A 602 -30.74 24.98 47.33
N ALA A 603 -31.53 25.47 46.36
CA ALA A 603 -33.01 25.45 46.35
C ALA A 603 -33.68 26.64 45.61
N THR A 604 -34.77 26.30 44.90
CA THR A 604 -36.04 27.06 44.79
C THR A 604 -36.31 27.91 43.52
N LEU A 605 -37.32 27.40 42.79
CA LEU A 605 -38.40 28.05 42.03
C LEU A 605 -38.22 28.72 40.65
N ALA A 606 -38.81 28.03 39.68
CA ALA A 606 -39.65 28.48 38.58
C ALA A 606 -40.29 29.89 38.68
N ARG A 607 -40.24 30.65 37.57
CA ARG A 607 -41.41 31.05 36.73
C ARG A 607 -41.09 32.26 35.83
N ARG A 608 -41.73 32.24 34.65
CA ARG A 608 -42.23 33.36 33.80
C ARG A 608 -41.36 33.95 32.67
N ARG A 609 -41.91 33.72 31.46
CA ARG A 609 -42.28 34.68 30.37
C ARG A 609 -41.19 35.54 29.70
N ARG A 610 -41.05 35.29 28.38
CA ARG A 610 -40.68 36.17 27.23
C ARG A 610 -41.30 37.59 27.29
N PRO A 611 -41.00 38.55 26.36
CA PRO A 611 -39.84 38.73 25.45
C PRO A 611 -39.35 40.21 25.30
N ALA A 612 -38.38 40.42 24.38
CA ALA A 612 -38.28 41.53 23.40
C ALA A 612 -37.10 42.52 23.52
N ALA A 613 -36.25 42.45 22.49
CA ALA A 613 -35.66 43.52 21.66
C ALA A 613 -35.25 44.86 22.28
N THR A 614 -33.99 45.26 22.07
CA THR A 614 -33.68 46.56 21.45
C THR A 614 -32.31 46.55 20.76
N ARG A 615 -32.27 47.07 19.52
CA ARG A 615 -31.09 47.46 18.75
C ARG A 615 -30.41 48.68 19.38
N ALA A 616 -29.08 48.77 19.32
CA ALA A 616 -28.40 50.04 19.11
C ALA A 616 -27.03 49.83 18.41
N LYS A 617 -26.85 50.53 17.29
CA LYS A 617 -25.61 50.74 16.54
C LYS A 617 -24.83 51.91 17.14
N PHE A 618 -23.50 51.87 17.08
CA PHE A 618 -22.56 53.00 16.78
C PHE A 618 -21.20 52.34 16.45
N MET A 619 -20.64 52.39 15.22
CA MET A 619 -19.85 53.49 14.58
C MET A 619 -18.77 54.07 15.52
N THR A 620 -17.50 54.32 15.17
CA THR A 620 -16.57 54.14 14.03
C THR A 620 -15.20 54.70 14.53
N LYS A 621 -14.13 54.51 13.73
CA LYS A 621 -12.78 55.14 13.77
C LYS A 621 -11.75 54.45 14.68
N GLY A 622 -10.50 54.22 14.27
CA GLY A 622 -9.78 54.51 13.03
C GLY A 622 -8.26 54.58 13.31
N GLY A 623 -7.46 53.96 12.43
CA GLY A 623 -6.01 54.17 12.16
C GLY A 623 -5.00 54.04 13.33
N SER A 624 -3.69 53.87 13.14
CA SER A 624 -2.79 53.37 12.10
C SER A 624 -1.36 53.60 12.64
N PHE A 625 -0.37 52.79 12.22
CA PHE A 625 1.09 53.02 12.33
C PHE A 625 1.75 52.90 13.72
N VAL A 626 3.02 52.47 13.92
CA VAL A 626 4.04 51.66 13.23
C VAL A 626 5.27 51.62 14.20
N GLN A 627 6.13 50.62 14.03
CA GLN A 627 7.59 50.58 14.35
C GLN A 627 8.16 49.98 15.66
N GLN A 628 9.01 48.96 15.40
CA GLN A 628 10.34 48.67 15.98
C GLN A 628 10.51 48.29 17.45
N GLN A 629 11.06 47.07 17.67
CA GLN A 629 12.36 46.95 18.33
C GLN A 629 13.06 45.60 18.06
N LEU A 630 14.31 45.68 17.61
CA LEU A 630 15.35 44.66 17.66
C LEU A 630 16.41 45.16 18.66
N ARG A 631 16.92 44.26 19.52
CA ARG A 631 18.33 44.12 19.99
C ARG A 631 18.45 43.70 21.47
N SER A 632 19.28 42.68 21.66
CA SER A 632 20.35 42.47 22.67
C SER A 632 20.18 41.15 23.45
N LEU A 633 20.95 40.12 23.11
CA LEU A 633 22.29 39.74 23.62
C LEU A 633 22.21 38.88 24.89
N GLY A 634 22.79 37.67 24.80
CA GLY A 634 22.95 36.73 25.91
C GLY A 634 23.64 35.44 25.47
N THR A 635 24.96 35.50 25.40
CA THR A 635 25.91 34.46 25.00
C THR A 635 26.03 33.28 25.98
N GLY A 636 26.37 32.08 25.47
CA GLY A 636 27.41 31.23 26.07
C GLY A 636 27.04 29.81 26.54
N CYS A 637 27.34 28.81 25.70
CA CYS A 637 27.94 27.48 26.00
C CYS A 637 27.68 26.60 24.75
N GLY A 638 28.63 26.13 23.94
CA GLY A 638 29.96 25.60 24.25
C GLY A 638 29.88 24.07 24.23
N LYS A 639 30.02 23.42 23.05
CA LYS A 639 30.66 22.10 22.83
C LYS A 639 30.60 21.63 21.36
N SER A 640 31.81 21.53 20.79
CA SER A 640 32.29 20.53 19.82
C SER A 640 31.65 20.41 18.44
N LEU A 641 32.17 21.20 17.49
CA LEU A 641 32.14 20.88 16.05
C LEU A 641 33.11 19.72 15.75
N CYS A 642 32.59 18.62 15.22
CA CYS A 642 33.35 17.72 14.36
C CYS A 642 32.96 18.04 12.92
N PHE A 643 33.88 18.63 12.15
CA PHE A 643 33.75 18.75 10.71
C PHE A 643 33.94 17.36 10.08
N ILE A 644 32.94 16.87 9.36
CA ILE A 644 33.12 15.83 8.34
C ILE A 644 32.63 16.44 7.04
N LEU A 645 33.57 16.84 6.19
CA LEU A 645 33.37 17.13 4.77
C LEU A 645 32.84 15.88 4.06
N PRO A 646 31.80 15.95 3.22
CA PRO A 646 31.52 14.90 2.27
C PRO A 646 32.32 15.17 0.99
N LEU A 647 33.33 14.33 0.72
CA LEU A 647 33.87 14.15 -0.62
C LEU A 647 32.86 13.33 -1.44
N PRO A 648 32.58 13.70 -2.71
CA PRO A 648 31.64 12.98 -3.55
C PRO A 648 32.36 11.80 -4.21
N LEU A 649 31.88 10.58 -3.99
CA LEU A 649 32.31 9.43 -4.78
C LEU A 649 31.11 8.64 -5.29
N THR A 650 30.85 8.92 -6.55
CA THR A 650 30.25 8.08 -7.58
C THR A 650 30.70 6.63 -7.48
N LEU A 651 29.77 5.67 -7.59
CA LEU A 651 30.02 4.34 -8.14
C LEU A 651 28.69 3.72 -8.59
N GLY A 652 28.64 3.37 -9.88
CA GLY A 652 27.47 2.85 -10.57
C GLY A 652 27.01 1.47 -10.08
N SER A 653 25.70 1.27 -10.26
CA SER A 653 24.92 0.03 -10.33
C SER A 653 25.69 -1.29 -10.20
N ARG A 654 25.85 -1.78 -8.96
CA ARG A 654 25.95 -3.22 -8.65
C ARG A 654 25.24 -3.52 -7.34
N TRP A 655 24.28 -4.44 -7.40
CA TRP A 655 23.50 -4.92 -6.27
C TRP A 655 24.40 -5.70 -5.30
N TYR A 656 24.45 -5.28 -4.04
CA TYR A 656 25.12 -6.03 -2.96
C TYR A 656 24.06 -6.54 -1.97
N HIS A 657 24.11 -7.84 -1.67
CA HIS A 657 23.35 -8.44 -0.58
C HIS A 657 24.00 -8.10 0.76
N PHE A 658 23.20 -7.69 1.75
CA PHE A 658 23.65 -7.46 3.13
C PHE A 658 23.22 -8.63 4.03
N LEU A 659 24.19 -9.24 4.71
CA LEU A 659 23.99 -10.04 5.93
C LEU A 659 24.29 -9.12 7.13
N ASP A 660 23.30 -8.92 8.00
CA ASP A 660 23.41 -8.09 9.19
C ASP A 660 24.04 -8.90 10.35
N ALA A 661 25.23 -8.51 10.80
CA ALA A 661 25.86 -9.05 12.01
C ALA A 661 26.38 -7.91 12.86
N ARG A 662 25.76 -7.69 14.03
CA ARG A 662 26.20 -6.67 15.00
C ARG A 662 27.29 -7.19 15.95
N PRO A 663 28.23 -6.34 16.40
CA PRO A 663 29.36 -6.73 17.23
C PRO A 663 28.97 -6.79 18.72
N GLY A 664 29.57 -7.73 19.47
CA GLY A 664 29.81 -7.51 20.91
C GLY A 664 29.08 -8.38 21.94
N LYS A 665 28.50 -9.54 21.60
CA LYS A 665 28.14 -10.54 22.63
C LYS A 665 28.72 -11.90 22.28
N LYS A 666 29.61 -12.41 23.16
CA LYS A 666 30.14 -13.79 23.09
C LYS A 666 28.97 -14.76 23.17
N CYS A 667 28.61 -15.37 22.05
CA CYS A 667 27.61 -16.43 22.00
C CYS A 667 28.27 -17.75 22.45
N LYS A 668 28.13 -18.11 23.73
CA LYS A 668 28.37 -19.48 24.21
C LYS A 668 27.05 -20.24 24.09
N ASN A 669 26.82 -20.85 22.92
CA ASN A 669 26.11 -22.11 22.70
C ASN A 669 25.79 -22.25 21.21
N THR A 670 26.64 -22.99 20.52
CA THR A 670 26.49 -23.42 19.14
C THR A 670 25.50 -24.58 19.03
N HIS A 671 24.38 -24.37 18.34
CA HIS A 671 23.75 -25.39 17.48
C HIS A 671 22.97 -24.68 16.36
N LEU A 672 23.68 -24.31 15.28
CA LEU A 672 23.10 -24.04 13.98
C LEU A 672 23.40 -25.26 13.07
N PRO A 673 22.44 -25.81 12.32
CA PRO A 673 22.65 -26.99 11.49
C PRO A 673 23.62 -26.71 10.32
N ARG A 674 24.51 -27.66 10.06
CA ARG A 674 25.57 -27.65 9.03
C ARG A 674 25.09 -27.61 7.57
N ASP A 675 23.79 -27.45 7.32
CA ASP A 675 23.21 -27.71 6.00
C ASP A 675 23.20 -26.49 5.06
N TYR A 676 23.40 -25.27 5.56
CA TYR A 676 23.37 -24.07 4.71
C TYR A 676 24.63 -23.88 3.85
N CYS A 677 25.79 -24.40 4.27
CA CYS A 677 27.05 -24.27 3.49
C CYS A 677 27.21 -25.35 2.40
N ARG A 678 26.45 -26.45 2.44
CA ARG A 678 26.57 -27.55 1.45
C ARG A 678 25.84 -27.28 0.14
N MET A 679 24.91 -26.33 0.10
CA MET A 679 24.18 -26.02 -1.13
C MET A 679 25.03 -25.26 -2.17
N TRP A 680 26.11 -24.60 -1.74
CA TRP A 680 26.99 -23.83 -2.63
C TRP A 680 28.15 -24.65 -3.23
N THR A 681 28.51 -25.80 -2.66
CA THR A 681 29.74 -26.54 -3.01
C THR A 681 29.54 -27.74 -3.95
N ARG A 682 28.31 -28.01 -4.44
CA ARG A 682 28.07 -29.10 -5.40
C ARG A 682 28.10 -28.72 -6.89
N ARG A 683 28.32 -27.45 -7.25
CA ARG A 683 28.24 -27.00 -8.66
C ARG A 683 29.57 -26.61 -9.34
N SER A 684 30.71 -26.57 -8.65
CA SER A 684 31.95 -26.05 -9.26
C SER A 684 33.23 -26.88 -9.10
N GLY A 685 33.23 -27.99 -8.35
CA GLY A 685 34.27 -29.03 -8.46
C GLY A 685 35.74 -28.63 -8.22
N VAL A 686 36.04 -27.47 -7.63
CA VAL A 686 37.41 -27.04 -7.27
C VAL A 686 37.37 -26.34 -5.92
N ILE A 687 38.16 -26.84 -4.96
CA ILE A 687 38.37 -26.20 -3.66
C ILE A 687 39.68 -25.43 -3.73
N ASP A 688 39.64 -24.11 -3.58
CA ASP A 688 40.84 -23.32 -3.24
C ASP A 688 40.87 -23.09 -1.72
N PRO A 689 41.80 -23.72 -0.99
CA PRO A 689 41.89 -23.64 0.48
C PRO A 689 42.42 -22.29 1.01
N THR A 690 42.79 -21.33 0.15
CA THR A 690 43.25 -20.00 0.59
C THR A 690 42.10 -19.02 0.94
N CYS A 691 40.87 -19.33 0.50
CA CYS A 691 39.69 -18.50 0.77
C CYS A 691 39.12 -18.67 2.19
N GLU A 692 39.24 -19.87 2.79
CA GLU A 692 38.75 -20.12 4.16
C GLU A 692 39.58 -19.41 5.24
N LEU A 693 40.89 -19.25 5.04
CA LEU A 693 41.79 -18.63 6.02
C LEU A 693 41.64 -17.11 6.09
N THR A 694 41.28 -16.45 4.98
CA THR A 694 41.21 -14.98 4.91
C THR A 694 39.93 -14.41 5.55
N ILE A 695 38.81 -15.15 5.49
CA ILE A 695 37.52 -14.73 6.07
C ILE A 695 37.53 -14.85 7.60
N VAL A 696 38.22 -15.85 8.14
CA VAL A 696 38.27 -16.09 9.60
C VAL A 696 39.20 -15.09 10.31
N GLN A 697 40.26 -14.59 9.66
CA GLN A 697 41.15 -13.59 10.26
C GLN A 697 40.62 -12.15 10.19
N ALA A 698 39.90 -11.76 9.12
CA ALA A 698 39.34 -10.40 9.01
C ALA A 698 38.20 -10.11 9.99
N ALA A 699 37.41 -11.13 10.36
CA ALA A 699 36.34 -11.01 11.34
C ALA A 699 36.85 -10.84 12.80
N ALA A 700 38.12 -11.17 13.07
CA ALA A 700 38.70 -11.13 14.41
C ALA A 700 39.43 -9.81 14.74
N SER A 701 39.85 -9.02 13.75
CA SER A 701 40.67 -7.81 13.95
C SER A 701 39.93 -6.47 13.79
N GLY A 702 38.70 -6.46 13.27
CA GLY A 702 37.89 -5.23 13.18
C GLY A 702 38.37 -4.21 12.14
N GLU A 703 39.33 -4.55 11.28
CA GLU A 703 39.74 -3.70 10.14
C GLU A 703 39.04 -4.16 8.85
N TYR A 704 38.11 -3.34 8.34
CA TYR A 704 37.56 -3.53 6.99
C TYR A 704 38.58 -3.03 5.96
N ARG A 705 39.23 -3.95 5.24
CA ARG A 705 39.90 -3.64 3.96
C ARG A 705 39.06 -4.17 2.81
N HIS A 706 38.83 -3.33 1.79
CA HIS A 706 38.13 -3.69 0.57
C HIS A 706 38.84 -4.85 -0.14
N ILE A 707 38.18 -6.01 -0.24
CA ILE A 707 38.60 -7.07 -1.15
C ILE A 707 37.76 -6.91 -2.42
N ILE A 708 38.36 -6.35 -3.45
CA ILE A 708 37.77 -6.26 -4.79
C ILE A 708 38.15 -7.55 -5.53
N CYS A 709 37.21 -8.49 -5.65
CA CYS A 709 37.35 -9.56 -6.65
C CYS A 709 36.90 -9.01 -8.01
N SER A 710 37.87 -8.77 -8.90
CA SER A 710 37.65 -8.34 -10.30
C SER A 710 36.96 -9.45 -11.13
N PRO A 711 36.12 -9.12 -12.14
CA PRO A 711 35.37 -10.10 -12.94
C PRO A 711 36.19 -10.88 -13.99
N GLU A 712 37.52 -10.82 -14.00
CA GLU A 712 38.31 -11.39 -15.12
C GLU A 712 38.57 -12.91 -15.07
N ILE A 713 37.98 -13.66 -14.14
CA ILE A 713 38.27 -15.11 -13.98
C ILE A 713 37.28 -16.04 -14.74
N PHE A 714 36.36 -15.51 -15.56
CA PHE A 714 35.48 -16.34 -16.40
C PHE A 714 35.68 -16.09 -17.91
N LYS A 715 36.77 -16.65 -18.46
CA LYS A 715 36.84 -17.00 -19.88
C LYS A 715 37.32 -18.45 -20.00
N THR A 716 36.39 -19.37 -20.26
CA THR A 716 36.71 -20.69 -20.83
C THR A 716 36.27 -20.72 -22.29
N PRO A 717 37.13 -21.14 -23.24
CA PRO A 717 36.77 -21.23 -24.65
C PRO A 717 36.12 -22.58 -24.99
N SER A 718 35.07 -22.52 -25.80
CA SER A 718 34.42 -23.65 -26.45
C SER A 718 35.30 -24.25 -27.56
N PHE A 719 35.26 -25.58 -27.69
CA PHE A 719 36.06 -26.35 -28.64
C PHE A 719 35.30 -26.60 -29.97
N LYS A 720 36.02 -26.36 -31.08
CA LYS A 720 35.92 -26.92 -32.47
C LYS A 720 34.77 -26.51 -33.41
N LYS A 721 35.15 -25.82 -34.51
CA LYS A 721 35.26 -26.41 -35.87
C LYS A 721 36.02 -25.51 -36.88
N ASN A 722 37.09 -26.08 -37.44
CA ASN A 722 37.58 -26.03 -38.84
C ASN A 722 38.09 -24.73 -39.53
N VAL A 723 39.38 -24.83 -39.96
CA VAL A 723 39.98 -24.36 -41.25
C VAL A 723 40.31 -22.84 -41.27
N VAL A 724 41.52 -22.29 -41.50
CA VAL A 724 42.70 -22.55 -42.38
C VAL A 724 44.00 -22.04 -41.67
N LYS A 725 45.16 -22.58 -42.08
CA LYS A 725 46.54 -22.21 -41.71
C LYS A 725 46.98 -20.77 -42.14
N SER A 726 48.08 -20.32 -41.52
CA SER A 726 49.03 -19.23 -41.88
C SER A 726 48.64 -17.83 -41.40
N SER A 727 49.52 -16.93 -40.97
CA SER A 727 50.92 -16.96 -40.51
C SER A 727 51.25 -15.54 -40.03
N ARG A 728 51.91 -15.44 -38.86
CA ARG A 728 52.84 -14.38 -38.39
C ARG A 728 52.46 -12.88 -38.36
N SER A 729 52.95 -12.25 -37.27
CA SER A 729 53.40 -10.85 -37.04
C SER A 729 52.34 -9.74 -37.16
N ASP A 730 52.25 -8.70 -36.33
CA ASP A 730 52.98 -8.17 -35.17
C ASP A 730 52.06 -7.07 -34.55
N PRO A 731 52.38 -6.45 -33.39
CA PRO A 731 51.44 -5.66 -32.59
C PRO A 731 51.45 -4.15 -32.87
N GLU A 732 50.31 -3.50 -32.66
CA GLU A 732 50.16 -2.19 -32.00
C GLU A 732 48.76 -2.06 -31.39
#